data_AF-A0A813KSZ6-F1
#
_entry.id   AF-A0A813KSZ6-F1
#
_cell.length_a   1.000
_cell.length_b   1.000
_cell.length_c   1.000
_cell.angle_alpha   90.00
_cell.angle_beta   90.00
_cell.angle_gamma   90.00
#
_symmetry.space_group_name_H-M   'P 1'
#
loop_
_entity.id
_entity.type
_entity.pdbx_description
1 polymer ?
#
loop_
_entity_poly.entity_id
_entity_poly.type
_entity_poly.pdbx_seq_one_letter_code
_entity_poly.pdbx_strand_id
1 'polypeptide(L)'
;MLRSLRLLLSSASLSLPAAFFPSEAVTTTPTTTITTITTTTTARSIPGAPLAPGLGGPHAWLVPKSELPLHTEGRYIAGRGGERVKWACVNWYGAYSETMTPGGLEVRPLDQIVARIVELGFNCVRLCYSTQAQLENPILRKEDLLMNPDLWGKRFLDVWDATVSAITDKGLMLIVNNQVHKSGWCCHWTQDEGLWYVPGYPESVWIESLVNMTLRHRANPLVVAIDLRNEVHDYQGVSLTWGDGNPDTDWAQAAARAGNAVLAANPDVLVVVMALCFGMDLRAMRDAPLELDIPHRVVYQTHNYLEYQLWSLISQGFVSWRTISLGTGFSAAAVAIVLVALIAAWIRLGKPWPVLPSLVVTFGSWLSVLTLVGVAICQACLFIVTQAPGCGSWGRRDVVPARNWLLVFAALGALLAIFGVLLCMRLRPAASVVGSAAADGSSHEEDDEDGSLDSDTEDNTSHEPAGGYKSCIRRLCGSPDCWSCRRIAADTLSAPLLARCVGSCAGQGRSNGNASAGLAQAPAWDFGLCCGLQCFIFLSVAQLFLISIFIFSFVAPTYWLHETHMNNFWGFALQQGHPWTAPVWMGEFGNEVRGHYWNNMMRYLSEYDVDFAYWAINGLKWTTGRIDITTGSWIPEEPHWSNETYGLLEADYWTIRRPWRLTDLQTLMPSPAQWRPLAPACDRQVLGSECGD
;
A
#
# COMPACT_ATOMS: atom_id res chain seq x y z
N MET A 1 -15.61 7.81 -5.78
CA MET A 1 -14.16 7.60 -5.51
C MET A 1 -13.27 8.63 -6.24
N LEU A 2 -13.18 8.61 -7.58
CA LEU A 2 -12.35 9.54 -8.37
C LEU A 2 -12.78 11.01 -8.32
N ARG A 3 -14.08 11.30 -8.15
CA ARG A 3 -14.60 12.68 -8.04
C ARG A 3 -14.13 13.36 -6.75
N SER A 4 -14.11 12.62 -5.65
CA SER A 4 -13.63 13.11 -4.34
C SER A 4 -12.11 13.25 -4.30
N LEU A 5 -11.38 12.32 -4.94
CA LEU A 5 -9.92 12.42 -5.10
C LEU A 5 -9.53 13.57 -6.05
N ARG A 6 -10.28 13.77 -7.15
CA ARG A 6 -10.15 14.96 -8.00
C ARG A 6 -10.45 16.24 -7.24
N LEU A 7 -11.49 16.30 -6.42
CA LEU A 7 -11.82 17.49 -5.60
C LEU A 7 -10.76 17.80 -4.54
N LEU A 8 -10.16 16.76 -3.93
CA LEU A 8 -9.05 16.87 -2.97
C LEU A 8 -7.73 17.28 -3.64
N LEU A 9 -7.48 16.85 -4.89
CA LEU A 9 -6.25 17.17 -5.63
C LEU A 9 -6.38 18.46 -6.45
N SER A 10 -7.58 18.82 -6.92
CA SER A 10 -7.84 20.06 -7.67
C SER A 10 -7.81 21.31 -6.79
N SER A 11 -7.91 21.15 -5.48
CA SER A 11 -7.74 22.24 -4.51
C SER A 11 -6.26 22.57 -4.24
N ALA A 12 -5.31 21.76 -4.73
CA ALA A 12 -3.86 21.99 -4.62
C ALA A 12 -3.22 22.56 -5.89
N SER A 13 -3.95 22.65 -7.01
CA SER A 13 -3.46 23.22 -8.26
C SER A 13 -3.82 24.71 -8.35
N LEU A 14 -2.89 25.59 -7.97
CA LEU A 14 -2.87 26.97 -8.44
C LEU A 14 -2.68 26.96 -9.95
N SER A 15 -3.73 27.31 -10.68
CA SER A 15 -3.74 27.49 -12.13
C SER A 15 -2.71 28.56 -12.52
N LEU A 16 -1.59 28.17 -13.12
CA LEU A 16 -0.74 29.10 -13.86
C LEU A 16 -1.31 29.25 -15.28
N PRO A 17 -1.49 30.46 -15.82
CA PRO A 17 -2.01 30.65 -17.16
C PRO A 17 -0.99 30.20 -18.20
N ALA A 18 -1.44 29.42 -19.18
CA ALA A 18 -0.69 29.11 -20.38
C ALA A 18 -0.50 30.41 -21.20
N ALA A 19 0.74 30.88 -21.32
CA ALA A 19 1.08 31.89 -22.32
C ALA A 19 2.59 31.85 -22.66
N PHE A 20 2.86 31.81 -23.97
CA PHE A 20 4.10 32.20 -24.67
C PHE A 20 5.33 31.28 -24.62
N PHE A 21 5.60 30.53 -25.70
CA PHE A 21 6.48 30.94 -26.84
C PHE A 21 6.70 29.76 -27.85
N PRO A 22 7.21 30.01 -29.08
CA PRO A 22 6.62 29.55 -30.34
C PRO A 22 7.33 28.34 -30.97
N SER A 23 6.67 27.75 -31.97
CA SER A 23 7.27 26.83 -32.92
C SER A 23 8.31 27.55 -33.79
N GLU A 24 9.52 27.02 -33.85
CA GLU A 24 10.36 27.16 -35.03
C GLU A 24 11.27 25.93 -35.15
N ALA A 25 11.12 25.24 -36.27
CA ALA A 25 11.99 24.17 -36.69
C ALA A 25 13.35 24.75 -37.09
N VAL A 26 14.42 24.27 -36.46
CA VAL A 26 15.78 24.51 -36.93
C VAL A 26 16.48 23.16 -37.03
N THR A 27 16.59 22.68 -38.27
CA THR A 27 17.50 21.63 -38.72
C THR A 27 18.94 22.10 -38.53
N THR A 28 19.66 21.51 -37.58
CA THR A 28 21.12 21.50 -37.58
C THR A 28 21.63 20.14 -37.11
N THR A 29 22.22 19.40 -38.03
CA THR A 29 23.06 18.23 -37.76
C THR A 29 24.39 18.70 -37.18
N PRO A 30 24.91 18.04 -36.13
CA PRO A 30 26.35 17.97 -35.97
C PRO A 30 26.82 16.52 -35.83
N THR A 31 27.67 16.14 -36.78
CA THR A 31 28.55 14.99 -36.75
C THR A 31 29.62 15.21 -35.69
N THR A 32 29.71 14.39 -34.63
CA THR A 32 30.98 14.23 -33.89
C THR A 32 31.08 12.89 -33.14
N THR A 33 31.94 12.03 -33.68
CA THR A 33 32.98 11.19 -33.06
C THR A 33 32.75 10.65 -31.63
N ILE A 34 32.57 9.33 -31.53
CA ILE A 34 32.61 8.56 -30.28
C ILE A 34 34.08 8.43 -29.82
N THR A 35 34.41 9.03 -28.67
CA THR A 35 35.66 8.77 -27.96
C THR A 35 35.38 7.76 -26.85
N THR A 36 35.91 6.56 -26.98
CA THR A 36 35.81 5.49 -25.98
C THR A 36 36.65 5.85 -24.75
N ILE A 37 36.01 6.09 -23.61
CA ILE A 37 36.70 6.21 -22.31
C ILE A 37 36.55 4.87 -21.59
N THR A 38 37.66 4.15 -21.48
CA THR A 38 37.78 2.91 -20.73
C THR A 38 37.95 3.24 -19.25
N THR A 39 36.91 3.06 -18.42
CA THR A 39 37.04 3.09 -16.96
C THR A 39 37.06 1.66 -16.42
N THR A 40 38.25 1.22 -16.03
CA THR A 40 38.50 -0.05 -15.35
C THR A 40 37.93 0.00 -13.94
N THR A 41 36.82 -0.69 -13.69
CA THR A 41 36.32 -0.95 -12.32
C THR A 41 36.60 -2.41 -11.99
N THR A 42 37.47 -2.64 -11.02
CA THR A 42 37.89 -3.96 -10.53
C THR A 42 36.75 -4.64 -9.78
N ALA A 43 36.05 -5.56 -10.46
CA ALA A 43 35.13 -6.50 -9.82
C ALA A 43 35.91 -7.56 -9.04
N ARG A 44 35.55 -7.72 -7.76
CA ARG A 44 36.11 -8.74 -6.86
C ARG A 44 35.58 -10.11 -7.30
N SER A 45 36.48 -10.98 -7.78
CA SER A 45 36.16 -12.33 -8.24
C SER A 45 35.77 -13.26 -7.10
N ILE A 46 34.60 -13.87 -7.16
CA ILE A 46 34.27 -15.11 -6.44
C ILE A 46 34.78 -16.27 -7.32
N PRO A 47 35.73 -17.11 -6.88
CA PRO A 47 36.18 -18.25 -7.68
C PRO A 47 35.20 -19.41 -7.51
N GLY A 48 34.65 -19.94 -8.62
CA GLY A 48 34.09 -21.30 -8.64
C GLY A 48 32.68 -21.53 -9.17
N ALA A 49 32.03 -20.57 -9.86
CA ALA A 49 30.80 -20.87 -10.60
C ALA A 49 31.15 -21.23 -12.05
N PRO A 50 30.81 -22.42 -12.57
CA PRO A 50 30.94 -22.70 -13.99
C PRO A 50 30.06 -21.71 -14.77
N LEU A 51 30.60 -21.16 -15.85
CA LEU A 51 29.85 -20.39 -16.83
C LEU A 51 28.65 -21.22 -17.29
N ALA A 52 27.45 -20.67 -17.16
CA ALA A 52 26.21 -21.34 -17.54
C ALA A 52 26.30 -21.84 -19.00
N PRO A 53 25.85 -23.08 -19.30
CA PRO A 53 25.69 -23.52 -20.67
C PRO A 53 24.73 -22.58 -21.39
N GLY A 54 25.01 -22.28 -22.66
CA GLY A 54 24.09 -21.53 -23.51
C GLY A 54 22.70 -22.13 -23.47
N LEU A 55 21.68 -21.27 -23.51
CA LEU A 55 20.27 -21.64 -23.63
C LEU A 55 20.15 -22.71 -24.71
N GLY A 56 20.01 -23.98 -24.30
CA GLY A 56 19.71 -25.07 -25.21
C GLY A 56 18.40 -24.76 -25.93
N GLY A 57 18.11 -25.45 -27.04
CA GLY A 57 16.85 -25.27 -27.77
C GLY A 57 15.61 -25.36 -26.86
N PRO A 58 14.41 -24.99 -27.34
CA PRO A 58 13.20 -24.80 -26.53
C PRO A 58 12.78 -25.96 -25.61
N HIS A 59 13.38 -27.16 -25.77
CA HIS A 59 13.15 -28.35 -24.94
C HIS A 59 14.16 -28.57 -23.81
N ALA A 60 15.28 -27.83 -23.76
CA ALA A 60 16.39 -28.11 -22.83
C ALA A 60 16.08 -27.83 -21.36
N TRP A 61 14.89 -27.30 -21.07
CA TRP A 61 14.52 -26.76 -19.77
C TRP A 61 13.11 -27.24 -19.32
N LEU A 62 12.47 -28.13 -20.09
CA LEU A 62 11.31 -28.92 -19.67
C LEU A 62 11.75 -30.00 -18.67
N VAL A 63 10.90 -30.31 -17.69
CA VAL A 63 11.23 -31.26 -16.63
C VAL A 63 11.23 -32.70 -17.18
N PRO A 64 12.35 -33.43 -17.10
CA PRO A 64 12.39 -34.84 -17.45
C PRO A 64 11.45 -35.66 -16.56
N LYS A 65 10.71 -36.61 -17.15
CA LYS A 65 9.81 -37.50 -16.38
C LYS A 65 10.53 -38.32 -15.30
N SER A 66 11.86 -38.50 -15.41
CA SER A 66 12.70 -39.15 -14.39
C SER A 66 12.84 -38.35 -13.10
N GLU A 67 12.60 -37.03 -13.15
CA GLU A 67 12.66 -36.11 -12.00
C GLU A 67 11.30 -36.05 -11.25
N LEU A 68 10.28 -36.75 -11.72
CA LEU A 68 8.94 -36.77 -11.10
C LEU A 68 8.80 -37.97 -10.13
N PRO A 69 7.96 -37.89 -9.07
CA PRO A 69 7.15 -36.73 -8.70
C PRO A 69 7.98 -35.62 -8.06
N LEU A 70 7.43 -34.40 -8.11
CA LEU A 70 8.01 -33.25 -7.42
C LEU A 70 7.68 -33.30 -5.92
N HIS A 71 8.50 -32.63 -5.12
CA HIS A 71 8.30 -32.43 -3.69
C HIS A 71 8.81 -31.05 -3.27
N THR A 72 8.58 -30.67 -2.01
CA THR A 72 9.10 -29.41 -1.47
C THR A 72 10.29 -29.65 -0.52
N GLU A 73 11.36 -28.90 -0.74
CA GLU A 73 12.57 -28.95 0.08
C GLU A 73 13.01 -27.53 0.46
N GLY A 74 12.85 -27.21 1.75
CA GLY A 74 13.02 -25.84 2.25
C GLY A 74 12.13 -24.87 1.46
N ARG A 75 12.73 -23.83 0.90
CA ARG A 75 12.03 -22.82 0.09
C ARG A 75 11.82 -23.19 -1.38
N TYR A 76 12.20 -24.40 -1.82
CA TYR A 76 12.20 -24.76 -3.24
C TYR A 76 11.27 -25.93 -3.55
N ILE A 77 10.78 -25.92 -4.79
CA ILE A 77 10.23 -27.12 -5.42
C ILE A 77 11.41 -27.90 -5.99
N ALA A 78 11.44 -29.20 -5.69
CA ALA A 78 12.52 -30.09 -6.06
C ALA A 78 11.96 -31.32 -6.79
N GLY A 79 12.73 -31.83 -7.76
CA GLY A 79 12.47 -33.12 -8.37
C GLY A 79 12.90 -34.26 -7.46
N ARG A 80 12.68 -35.51 -7.90
CA ARG A 80 12.90 -36.73 -7.11
C ARG A 80 14.33 -36.84 -6.56
N GLY A 81 15.33 -36.30 -7.25
CA GLY A 81 16.72 -36.34 -6.83
C GLY A 81 17.16 -35.20 -5.90
N GLY A 82 16.25 -34.28 -5.54
CA GLY A 82 16.56 -33.08 -4.75
C GLY A 82 17.04 -31.89 -5.59
N GLU A 83 17.15 -32.05 -6.92
CA GLU A 83 17.42 -30.96 -7.83
C GLU A 83 16.29 -29.93 -7.81
N ARG A 84 16.66 -28.65 -7.78
CA ARG A 84 15.68 -27.57 -7.86
C ARG A 84 14.98 -27.58 -9.22
N VAL A 85 13.66 -27.56 -9.19
CA VAL A 85 12.80 -27.42 -10.38
C VAL A 85 12.14 -26.05 -10.35
N LYS A 86 12.57 -25.17 -11.25
CA LYS A 86 11.96 -23.84 -11.42
C LYS A 86 10.62 -23.97 -12.13
N TRP A 87 9.55 -23.48 -11.51
CA TRP A 87 8.27 -23.27 -12.19
C TRP A 87 8.28 -21.90 -12.86
N ALA A 88 8.26 -21.90 -14.19
CA ALA A 88 8.06 -20.73 -15.02
C ALA A 88 6.84 -20.99 -15.91
N CYS A 89 5.67 -20.67 -15.36
CA CYS A 89 4.39 -21.03 -15.95
C CYS A 89 3.71 -19.84 -16.64
N VAL A 90 2.69 -20.16 -17.41
CA VAL A 90 1.63 -19.22 -17.80
C VAL A 90 0.30 -19.66 -17.25
N ASN A 91 -0.53 -18.68 -16.92
CA ASN A 91 -1.94 -18.91 -16.70
C ASN A 91 -2.65 -19.02 -18.05
N TRP A 92 -3.47 -20.06 -18.21
CA TRP A 92 -4.37 -20.21 -19.34
C TRP A 92 -5.81 -20.22 -18.84
N TYR A 93 -6.48 -19.08 -19.04
CA TYR A 93 -7.84 -18.87 -18.57
C TYR A 93 -8.87 -19.24 -19.66
N GLY A 94 -10.12 -19.40 -19.25
CA GLY A 94 -11.28 -19.54 -20.14
C GLY A 94 -12.20 -20.68 -19.72
N ALA A 95 -11.61 -21.83 -19.36
CA ALA A 95 -12.36 -23.02 -18.97
C ALA A 95 -13.18 -22.87 -17.67
N TYR A 96 -12.88 -21.87 -16.84
CA TYR A 96 -13.72 -21.50 -15.70
C TYR A 96 -14.78 -20.44 -16.01
N SER A 97 -14.68 -19.75 -17.15
CA SER A 97 -15.59 -18.67 -17.51
C SER A 97 -16.94 -19.23 -17.99
N GLU A 98 -17.90 -18.37 -18.34
CA GLU A 98 -19.19 -18.79 -18.88
C GLU A 98 -19.10 -19.57 -20.20
N THR A 99 -18.01 -19.41 -20.96
CA THR A 99 -17.77 -20.22 -22.15
C THR A 99 -17.40 -21.67 -21.81
N MET A 100 -16.92 -21.89 -20.57
CA MET A 100 -16.36 -23.16 -20.08
C MET A 100 -15.32 -23.77 -21.03
N THR A 101 -14.66 -22.93 -21.83
CA THR A 101 -13.73 -23.37 -22.88
C THR A 101 -12.40 -22.65 -22.71
N PRO A 102 -11.24 -23.33 -22.73
CA PRO A 102 -9.95 -22.65 -22.75
C PRO A 102 -9.91 -21.59 -23.84
N GLY A 103 -9.54 -20.35 -23.48
CA GLY A 103 -9.58 -19.25 -24.45
C GLY A 103 -8.60 -19.51 -25.60
N GLY A 104 -9.00 -19.13 -26.81
CA GLY A 104 -8.17 -19.23 -28.01
C GLY A 104 -8.54 -20.39 -28.93
N LEU A 105 -9.33 -21.37 -28.46
CA LEU A 105 -9.78 -22.51 -29.28
C LEU A 105 -10.76 -22.09 -30.39
N GLU A 106 -11.33 -20.90 -30.28
CA GLU A 106 -12.13 -20.24 -31.30
C GLU A 106 -11.29 -19.58 -32.41
N VAL A 107 -9.99 -19.37 -32.18
CA VAL A 107 -9.09 -18.69 -33.14
C VAL A 107 -7.86 -19.50 -33.56
N ARG A 108 -7.47 -20.53 -32.81
CA ARG A 108 -6.31 -21.38 -33.12
C ARG A 108 -6.51 -22.86 -32.76
N PRO A 109 -5.87 -23.78 -33.50
CA PRO A 109 -5.81 -25.18 -33.10
C PRO A 109 -5.11 -25.35 -31.75
N LEU A 110 -5.64 -26.22 -30.89
CA LEU A 110 -5.15 -26.53 -29.55
C LEU A 110 -3.64 -26.83 -29.55
N ASP A 111 -3.18 -27.71 -30.43
CA ASP A 111 -1.76 -28.09 -30.53
C ASP A 111 -0.85 -26.89 -30.84
N GLN A 112 -1.31 -25.93 -31.64
CA GLN A 112 -0.54 -24.73 -31.97
C GLN A 112 -0.42 -23.77 -30.79
N ILE A 113 -1.47 -23.61 -29.99
CA ILE A 113 -1.42 -22.77 -28.78
C ILE A 113 -0.43 -23.39 -27.78
N VAL A 114 -0.50 -24.70 -27.56
CA VAL A 114 0.43 -25.38 -26.64
C VAL A 114 1.86 -25.34 -27.17
N ALA A 115 2.08 -25.60 -28.46
CA ALA A 115 3.41 -25.46 -29.08
C ALA A 115 3.94 -24.04 -28.89
N ARG A 116 3.08 -23.03 -29.00
CA ARG A 116 3.46 -21.63 -28.77
C ARG A 116 3.92 -21.38 -27.34
N ILE A 117 3.26 -21.97 -26.34
CA ILE A 117 3.67 -21.88 -24.93
C ILE A 117 5.10 -22.42 -24.75
N VAL A 118 5.44 -23.55 -25.37
CA VAL A 118 6.80 -24.11 -25.35
C VAL A 118 7.80 -23.19 -26.07
N GLU A 119 7.45 -22.67 -27.25
CA GLU A 119 8.30 -21.75 -28.01
C GLU A 119 8.63 -20.46 -27.27
N LEU A 120 7.68 -19.94 -26.48
CA LEU A 120 7.88 -18.76 -25.64
C LEU A 120 8.78 -19.05 -24.43
N GLY A 121 9.06 -20.33 -24.16
CA GLY A 121 9.87 -20.76 -23.04
C GLY A 121 9.09 -20.90 -21.75
N PHE A 122 7.83 -21.35 -21.73
CA PHE A 122 7.16 -21.78 -20.48
C PHE A 122 7.19 -23.32 -20.30
N ASN A 123 7.33 -23.82 -19.06
CA ASN A 123 7.51 -25.25 -18.74
C ASN A 123 6.32 -25.80 -17.97
N CYS A 124 5.39 -24.93 -17.62
CA CYS A 124 4.16 -25.28 -16.96
C CYS A 124 3.01 -24.40 -17.42
N VAL A 125 1.80 -24.95 -17.28
CA VAL A 125 0.55 -24.23 -17.48
C VAL A 125 -0.28 -24.35 -16.21
N ARG A 126 -0.74 -23.22 -15.67
CA ARG A 126 -1.82 -23.17 -14.68
C ARG A 126 -3.14 -23.11 -15.45
N LEU A 127 -3.83 -24.26 -15.52
CA LEU A 127 -5.07 -24.40 -16.28
C LEU A 127 -6.27 -24.28 -15.33
N CYS A 128 -7.14 -23.33 -15.63
CA CYS A 128 -8.13 -22.83 -14.70
C CYS A 128 -9.53 -23.40 -15.03
N TYR A 129 -10.20 -24.04 -14.06
CA TYR A 129 -11.57 -24.56 -14.23
C TYR A 129 -12.51 -24.02 -13.15
N SER A 130 -13.82 -24.14 -13.39
CA SER A 130 -14.85 -23.88 -12.38
C SER A 130 -15.47 -25.18 -11.87
N THR A 131 -15.89 -25.19 -10.61
CA THR A 131 -16.61 -26.33 -10.03
C THR A 131 -17.88 -26.65 -10.81
N GLN A 132 -18.61 -25.62 -11.26
CA GLN A 132 -19.79 -25.75 -12.09
C GLN A 132 -19.50 -26.49 -13.41
N ALA A 133 -18.47 -26.08 -14.15
CA ALA A 133 -18.15 -26.69 -15.44
C ALA A 133 -17.81 -28.19 -15.29
N GLN A 134 -17.09 -28.54 -14.21
CA GLN A 134 -16.75 -29.93 -13.89
C GLN A 134 -17.99 -30.78 -13.58
N LEU A 135 -18.92 -30.25 -12.77
CA LEU A 135 -20.12 -30.98 -12.33
C LEU A 135 -21.19 -31.08 -13.41
N GLU A 136 -21.50 -29.97 -14.08
CA GLU A 136 -22.53 -29.94 -15.12
C GLU A 136 -22.06 -30.66 -16.39
N ASN A 137 -20.75 -30.62 -16.65
CA ASN A 137 -20.10 -31.22 -17.81
C ASN A 137 -20.88 -31.00 -19.13
N PRO A 138 -21.22 -29.75 -19.49
CA PRO A 138 -22.10 -29.47 -20.61
C PRO A 138 -21.41 -29.78 -21.94
N ILE A 139 -22.19 -29.92 -23.00
CA ILE A 139 -21.65 -29.88 -24.37
C ILE A 139 -21.21 -28.44 -24.64
N LEU A 140 -19.95 -28.26 -25.04
CA LEU A 140 -19.41 -26.93 -25.30
C LEU A 140 -19.95 -26.36 -26.62
N ARG A 141 -20.05 -25.03 -26.67
CA ARG A 141 -20.55 -24.32 -27.85
C ARG A 141 -19.56 -24.49 -28.99
N LYS A 142 -20.09 -24.64 -30.21
CA LYS A 142 -19.28 -24.81 -31.41
C LYS A 142 -18.46 -23.56 -31.72
N GLU A 143 -19.01 -22.39 -31.39
CA GLU A 143 -18.40 -21.08 -31.62
C GLU A 143 -17.13 -20.86 -30.79
N ASP A 144 -17.02 -21.53 -29.64
CA ASP A 144 -15.82 -21.48 -28.79
C ASP A 144 -14.73 -22.48 -29.24
N LEU A 145 -15.04 -23.33 -30.24
CA LEU A 145 -14.18 -24.41 -30.74
C LEU A 145 -13.99 -24.34 -32.26
N LEU A 146 -14.17 -23.17 -32.88
CA LEU A 146 -14.18 -23.02 -34.34
C LEU A 146 -12.93 -23.58 -35.03
N MET A 147 -11.78 -23.49 -34.39
CA MET A 147 -10.50 -23.96 -34.94
C MET A 147 -10.13 -25.38 -34.48
N ASN A 148 -11.05 -26.08 -33.81
CA ASN A 148 -10.87 -27.43 -33.27
C ASN A 148 -12.11 -28.29 -33.58
N PRO A 149 -12.40 -28.57 -34.88
CA PRO A 149 -13.63 -29.24 -35.31
C PRO A 149 -13.78 -30.69 -34.82
N ASP A 150 -12.68 -31.35 -34.48
CA ASP A 150 -12.62 -32.66 -33.84
C ASP A 150 -13.20 -32.65 -32.41
N LEU A 151 -13.24 -31.49 -31.77
CA LEU A 151 -13.83 -31.28 -30.44
C LEU A 151 -15.31 -30.85 -30.49
N TRP A 152 -15.91 -30.71 -31.67
CA TRP A 152 -17.31 -30.33 -31.77
C TRP A 152 -18.25 -31.39 -31.17
N GLY A 153 -19.23 -30.93 -30.38
CA GLY A 153 -20.19 -31.81 -29.70
C GLY A 153 -19.61 -32.55 -28.49
N LYS A 154 -18.35 -32.31 -28.15
CA LYS A 154 -17.72 -32.84 -26.94
C LYS A 154 -18.17 -32.10 -25.70
N ARG A 155 -18.16 -32.81 -24.56
CA ARG A 155 -18.46 -32.21 -23.26
C ARG A 155 -17.25 -31.50 -22.68
N PHE A 156 -17.48 -30.64 -21.69
CA PHE A 156 -16.44 -29.92 -20.96
C PHE A 156 -15.26 -30.82 -20.58
N LEU A 157 -15.52 -31.96 -19.92
CA LEU A 157 -14.47 -32.87 -19.46
C LEU A 157 -13.72 -33.54 -20.60
N ASP A 158 -14.36 -33.78 -21.75
CA ASP A 158 -13.68 -34.33 -22.93
C ASP A 158 -12.70 -33.30 -23.53
N VAL A 159 -13.11 -32.03 -23.60
CA VAL A 159 -12.27 -30.92 -24.09
C VAL A 159 -11.16 -30.58 -23.09
N TRP A 160 -11.46 -30.65 -21.79
CA TRP A 160 -10.47 -30.56 -20.73
C TRP A 160 -9.41 -31.65 -20.88
N ASP A 161 -9.80 -32.92 -21.04
CA ASP A 161 -8.87 -34.04 -21.19
C ASP A 161 -8.01 -33.90 -22.45
N ALA A 162 -8.58 -33.44 -23.56
CA ALA A 162 -7.83 -33.13 -24.78
C ALA A 162 -6.81 -32.02 -24.55
N THR A 163 -7.18 -30.98 -23.79
CA THR A 163 -6.30 -29.85 -23.45
C THR A 163 -5.15 -30.30 -22.55
N VAL A 164 -5.44 -31.08 -21.50
CA VAL A 164 -4.42 -31.67 -20.62
C VAL A 164 -3.47 -32.57 -21.40
N SER A 165 -4.00 -33.41 -22.29
CA SER A 165 -3.18 -34.29 -23.14
C SER A 165 -2.27 -33.47 -24.04
N ALA A 166 -2.80 -32.46 -24.74
CA ALA A 166 -2.00 -31.57 -25.59
C ALA A 166 -0.87 -30.87 -24.82
N ILE A 167 -1.15 -30.34 -23.63
CA ILE A 167 -0.16 -29.71 -22.74
C ILE A 167 0.97 -30.70 -22.39
N THR A 168 0.59 -31.86 -21.85
CA THR A 168 1.55 -32.82 -21.29
C THR A 168 2.29 -33.63 -22.37
N ASP A 169 1.70 -33.85 -23.54
CA ASP A 169 2.36 -34.48 -24.70
C ASP A 169 3.50 -33.61 -25.26
N LYS A 170 3.43 -32.28 -25.07
CA LYS A 170 4.55 -31.36 -25.37
C LYS A 170 5.57 -31.26 -24.23
N GLY A 171 5.39 -32.02 -23.15
CA GLY A 171 6.31 -32.08 -22.00
C GLY A 171 6.14 -30.95 -20.98
N LEU A 172 5.08 -30.14 -21.10
CA LEU A 172 4.74 -29.12 -20.11
C LEU A 172 4.16 -29.79 -18.85
N MET A 173 4.56 -29.31 -17.69
CA MET A 173 3.85 -29.61 -16.45
C MET A 173 2.49 -28.89 -16.43
N LEU A 174 1.52 -29.47 -15.73
CA LEU A 174 0.20 -28.91 -15.53
C LEU A 174 -0.05 -28.71 -14.04
N ILE A 175 -0.49 -27.50 -13.70
CA ILE A 175 -1.11 -27.19 -12.42
C ILE A 175 -2.61 -27.05 -12.68
N VAL A 176 -3.42 -27.92 -12.08
CA VAL A 176 -4.88 -27.85 -12.16
C VAL A 176 -5.36 -26.87 -11.11
N ASN A 177 -6.08 -25.84 -11.54
CA ASN A 177 -6.50 -24.76 -10.66
C ASN A 177 -8.03 -24.64 -10.60
N ASN A 178 -8.58 -24.76 -9.38
CA ASN A 178 -9.97 -24.41 -9.11
C ASN A 178 -10.10 -22.87 -8.97
N GLN A 179 -10.49 -22.22 -10.07
CA GLN A 179 -10.54 -20.75 -10.14
C GLN A 179 -11.77 -20.19 -9.41
N VAL A 180 -12.93 -20.83 -9.56
CA VAL A 180 -14.23 -20.38 -9.02
C VAL A 180 -15.19 -21.56 -8.84
N HIS A 181 -16.26 -21.37 -8.06
CA HIS A 181 -17.37 -22.31 -8.05
C HIS A 181 -18.25 -22.12 -9.28
N LYS A 182 -18.91 -20.97 -9.40
CA LYS A 182 -19.81 -20.64 -10.52
C LYS A 182 -18.99 -20.17 -11.72
N SER A 183 -19.31 -20.66 -12.91
CA SER A 183 -18.64 -20.23 -14.13
C SER A 183 -18.90 -18.75 -14.39
N GLY A 184 -17.84 -17.96 -14.53
CA GLY A 184 -17.93 -16.51 -14.63
C GLY A 184 -16.59 -15.82 -14.49
N TRP A 185 -16.56 -14.50 -14.70
CA TRP A 185 -15.34 -13.72 -14.47
C TRP A 185 -15.05 -13.59 -12.97
N CYS A 186 -13.77 -13.66 -12.61
CA CYS A 186 -13.27 -13.46 -11.25
C CYS A 186 -12.01 -12.59 -11.31
N CYS A 187 -11.64 -11.85 -10.27
CA CYS A 187 -12.32 -11.74 -8.98
C CYS A 187 -12.57 -10.28 -8.65
N HIS A 188 -13.77 -9.98 -8.17
CA HIS A 188 -14.09 -8.67 -7.62
C HIS A 188 -14.74 -8.84 -6.26
N TRP A 189 -14.56 -7.84 -5.41
CA TRP A 189 -14.89 -7.90 -3.99
C TRP A 189 -16.40 -7.93 -3.66
N THR A 190 -17.27 -7.74 -4.65
CA THR A 190 -18.73 -7.93 -4.49
C THR A 190 -19.20 -9.29 -5.00
N GLN A 191 -18.27 -10.15 -5.42
CA GLN A 191 -18.58 -11.47 -5.95
C GLN A 191 -18.70 -12.49 -4.82
N ASP A 192 -19.77 -13.29 -4.87
CA ASP A 192 -20.01 -14.43 -3.97
C ASP A 192 -19.10 -15.60 -4.34
N GLU A 193 -17.78 -15.38 -4.31
CA GLU A 193 -16.71 -16.32 -4.68
C GLU A 193 -15.44 -16.12 -3.83
N GLY A 194 -15.52 -15.36 -2.72
CA GLY A 194 -14.36 -15.09 -1.86
C GLY A 194 -13.98 -16.22 -0.91
N LEU A 195 -14.91 -17.14 -0.65
CA LEU A 195 -14.69 -18.30 0.20
C LEU A 195 -14.59 -19.58 -0.65
N TRP A 196 -14.19 -20.69 -0.01
CA TRP A 196 -14.16 -22.02 -0.61
C TRP A 196 -15.54 -22.72 -0.64
N TYR A 197 -16.58 -21.98 -0.28
CA TYR A 197 -17.98 -22.39 -0.36
C TYR A 197 -18.86 -21.21 -0.75
N VAL A 198 -19.94 -21.50 -1.47
CA VAL A 198 -20.98 -20.54 -1.85
C VAL A 198 -22.33 -21.27 -1.87
N PRO A 199 -23.50 -20.57 -1.88
CA PRO A 199 -24.79 -21.23 -2.06
C PRO A 199 -24.79 -22.13 -3.31
N GLY A 200 -25.11 -23.41 -3.10
CA GLY A 200 -25.09 -24.46 -4.13
C GLY A 200 -23.79 -25.27 -4.21
N TYR A 201 -22.68 -24.75 -3.67
CA TYR A 201 -21.38 -25.39 -3.65
C TYR A 201 -20.80 -25.35 -2.23
N PRO A 202 -21.29 -26.20 -1.31
CA PRO A 202 -20.70 -26.32 0.02
C PRO A 202 -19.27 -26.87 -0.08
N GLU A 203 -18.49 -26.73 0.99
CA GLU A 203 -17.10 -27.22 1.05
C GLU A 203 -16.94 -28.67 0.57
N SER A 204 -17.90 -29.55 0.91
CA SER A 204 -17.84 -30.95 0.48
C SER A 204 -17.85 -31.12 -1.05
N VAL A 205 -18.62 -30.29 -1.76
CA VAL A 205 -18.70 -30.32 -3.23
C VAL A 205 -17.42 -29.78 -3.85
N TRP A 206 -16.82 -28.75 -3.24
CA TRP A 206 -15.52 -28.23 -3.66
C TRP A 206 -14.40 -29.27 -3.50
N ILE A 207 -14.31 -29.92 -2.33
CA ILE A 207 -13.35 -30.99 -2.08
C ILE A 207 -13.55 -32.15 -3.06
N GLU A 208 -14.80 -32.58 -3.28
CA GLU A 208 -15.11 -33.65 -4.22
C GLU A 208 -14.70 -33.30 -5.66
N SER A 209 -14.92 -32.05 -6.09
CA SER A 209 -14.47 -31.55 -7.39
C SER A 209 -12.94 -31.62 -7.53
N LEU A 210 -12.18 -31.17 -6.52
CA LEU A 210 -10.73 -31.27 -6.51
C LEU A 210 -10.25 -32.72 -6.60
N VAL A 211 -10.86 -33.62 -5.82
CA VAL A 211 -10.56 -35.06 -5.84
C VAL A 211 -10.87 -35.67 -7.20
N ASN A 212 -12.02 -35.34 -7.81
CA ASN A 212 -12.42 -35.85 -9.12
C ASN A 212 -11.44 -35.42 -10.21
N MET A 213 -11.02 -34.15 -10.22
CA MET A 213 -10.02 -33.66 -11.17
C MET A 213 -8.64 -34.30 -10.94
N THR A 214 -8.28 -34.55 -9.68
CA THR A 214 -7.04 -35.24 -9.30
C THR A 214 -7.03 -36.70 -9.78
N LEU A 215 -8.11 -37.46 -9.51
CA LEU A 215 -8.23 -38.86 -9.92
C LEU A 215 -8.25 -39.01 -11.44
N ARG A 216 -8.92 -38.09 -12.14
CA ARG A 216 -9.03 -38.09 -13.60
C ARG A 216 -7.67 -38.09 -14.29
N HIS A 217 -6.70 -37.37 -13.74
CA HIS A 217 -5.36 -37.20 -14.32
C HIS A 217 -4.24 -37.91 -13.54
N ARG A 218 -4.58 -38.76 -12.56
CA ARG A 218 -3.62 -39.44 -11.69
C ARG A 218 -2.54 -40.22 -12.45
N ALA A 219 -2.88 -40.81 -13.59
CA ALA A 219 -1.95 -41.60 -14.40
C ALA A 219 -0.94 -40.73 -15.19
N ASN A 220 -1.16 -39.42 -15.27
CA ASN A 220 -0.31 -38.49 -15.99
C ASN A 220 0.68 -37.81 -15.03
N PRO A 221 1.97 -38.19 -15.03
CA PRO A 221 2.94 -37.68 -14.07
C PRO A 221 3.24 -36.19 -14.24
N LEU A 222 2.93 -35.61 -15.42
CA LEU A 222 3.11 -34.18 -15.68
C LEU A 222 1.96 -33.33 -15.12
N VAL A 223 0.90 -33.93 -14.58
CA VAL A 223 -0.03 -33.20 -13.71
C VAL A 223 0.57 -33.18 -12.31
N VAL A 224 1.36 -32.12 -12.05
CA VAL A 224 2.27 -32.07 -10.90
C VAL A 224 1.66 -31.44 -9.66
N ALA A 225 0.57 -30.69 -9.80
CA ALA A 225 -0.01 -29.97 -8.68
C ALA A 225 -1.50 -29.66 -8.84
N ILE A 226 -2.15 -29.50 -7.69
CA ILE A 226 -3.54 -29.02 -7.55
C ILE A 226 -3.52 -27.70 -6.78
N ASP A 227 -3.93 -26.62 -7.43
CA ASP A 227 -4.23 -25.32 -6.83
C ASP A 227 -5.67 -25.33 -6.33
N LEU A 228 -5.78 -25.34 -5.00
CA LEU A 228 -6.99 -25.66 -4.28
C LEU A 228 -8.10 -24.63 -4.52
N ARG A 229 -7.76 -23.33 -4.54
CA ARG A 229 -8.74 -22.25 -4.67
C ARG A 229 -8.06 -20.93 -4.99
N ASN A 230 -8.47 -20.32 -6.09
CA ASN A 230 -8.00 -19.00 -6.47
C ASN A 230 -8.56 -17.88 -5.59
N GLU A 231 -7.68 -16.94 -5.21
CA GLU A 231 -7.97 -15.62 -4.62
C GLU A 231 -9.02 -15.60 -3.51
N VAL A 232 -8.85 -16.42 -2.47
CA VAL A 232 -9.70 -16.34 -1.27
C VAL A 232 -9.64 -14.95 -0.62
N HIS A 233 -10.79 -14.40 -0.24
CA HIS A 233 -10.94 -13.02 0.23
C HIS A 233 -12.25 -12.78 1.00
N ASP A 234 -12.25 -11.72 1.81
CA ASP A 234 -13.39 -11.31 2.63
C ASP A 234 -14.63 -11.05 1.75
N TYR A 235 -15.80 -11.55 2.17
CA TYR A 235 -17.05 -11.38 1.44
C TYR A 235 -18.23 -11.06 2.37
N GLN A 236 -19.02 -10.05 2.03
CA GLN A 236 -20.25 -9.64 2.75
C GLN A 236 -20.15 -9.62 4.29
N GLY A 237 -19.07 -9.07 4.84
CA GLY A 237 -18.88 -8.95 6.29
C GLY A 237 -18.32 -10.21 6.97
N VAL A 238 -18.06 -11.26 6.20
CA VAL A 238 -17.25 -12.41 6.62
C VAL A 238 -15.80 -12.10 6.28
N SER A 239 -14.94 -12.08 7.31
CA SER A 239 -13.49 -11.96 7.14
C SER A 239 -12.84 -13.33 7.25
N LEU A 240 -11.95 -13.65 6.31
CA LEU A 240 -11.20 -14.90 6.36
C LEU A 240 -10.16 -14.83 7.47
N THR A 241 -9.91 -15.98 8.06
CA THR A 241 -8.95 -16.20 9.13
C THR A 241 -7.99 -17.31 8.74
N TRP A 242 -6.93 -17.46 9.52
CA TRP A 242 -5.92 -18.50 9.33
C TRP A 242 -5.41 -18.93 10.70
N GLY A 243 -5.71 -20.16 11.09
CA GLY A 243 -5.28 -20.77 12.35
C GLY A 243 -6.05 -20.32 13.59
N ASP A 244 -7.26 -19.74 13.44
CA ASP A 244 -8.07 -19.30 14.59
C ASP A 244 -9.06 -20.36 15.09
N GLY A 245 -9.22 -21.49 14.39
CA GLY A 245 -10.11 -22.56 14.82
C GLY A 245 -11.51 -22.52 14.24
N ASN A 246 -11.93 -21.42 13.60
CA ASN A 246 -13.30 -21.27 13.15
C ASN A 246 -13.53 -21.98 11.80
N PRO A 247 -14.31 -23.07 11.74
CA PRO A 247 -14.46 -23.84 10.50
C PRO A 247 -15.09 -23.05 9.35
N ASP A 248 -15.81 -21.95 9.63
CA ASP A 248 -16.47 -21.13 8.62
C ASP A 248 -15.53 -20.09 7.98
N THR A 249 -14.40 -19.76 8.63
CA THR A 249 -13.51 -18.67 8.17
C THR A 249 -12.05 -19.04 8.11
N ASP A 250 -11.63 -20.13 8.77
CA ASP A 250 -10.25 -20.59 8.86
C ASP A 250 -9.83 -21.30 7.57
N TRP A 251 -9.25 -20.53 6.66
CA TRP A 251 -8.78 -21.04 5.37
C TRP A 251 -7.70 -22.10 5.52
N ALA A 252 -6.83 -22.01 6.53
CA ALA A 252 -5.77 -22.99 6.73
C ALA A 252 -6.36 -24.38 7.00
N GLN A 253 -7.41 -24.48 7.82
CA GLN A 253 -8.06 -25.76 8.09
C GLN A 253 -8.82 -26.31 6.89
N ALA A 254 -9.52 -25.46 6.14
CA ALA A 254 -10.19 -25.88 4.92
C ALA A 254 -9.19 -26.37 3.86
N ALA A 255 -8.08 -25.66 3.69
CA ALA A 255 -6.97 -26.05 2.82
C ALA A 255 -6.33 -27.37 3.28
N ALA A 256 -6.17 -27.60 4.59
CA ALA A 256 -5.67 -28.88 5.11
C ALA A 256 -6.60 -30.05 4.76
N ARG A 257 -7.92 -29.89 4.98
CA ARG A 257 -8.93 -30.92 4.65
C ARG A 257 -8.92 -31.23 3.16
N ALA A 258 -8.96 -30.21 2.31
CA ALA A 258 -8.95 -30.37 0.87
C ALA A 258 -7.62 -30.95 0.36
N GLY A 259 -6.49 -30.46 0.86
CA GLY A 259 -5.15 -30.93 0.52
C GLY A 259 -4.94 -32.40 0.88
N ASN A 260 -5.36 -32.81 2.07
CA ASN A 260 -5.29 -34.22 2.49
C ASN A 260 -6.21 -35.12 1.64
N ALA A 261 -7.40 -34.65 1.25
CA ALA A 261 -8.26 -35.38 0.33
C ALA A 261 -7.63 -35.54 -1.07
N VAL A 262 -7.01 -34.47 -1.59
CA VAL A 262 -6.24 -34.50 -2.85
C VAL A 262 -5.08 -35.49 -2.76
N LEU A 263 -4.31 -35.48 -1.67
CA LEU A 263 -3.16 -36.36 -1.48
C LEU A 263 -3.55 -37.83 -1.27
N ALA A 264 -4.72 -38.08 -0.65
CA ALA A 264 -5.30 -39.41 -0.59
C ALA A 264 -5.67 -39.95 -1.98
N ALA A 265 -6.11 -39.08 -2.89
CA ALA A 265 -6.40 -39.43 -4.28
C ALA A 265 -5.12 -39.63 -5.12
N ASN A 266 -4.12 -38.76 -4.95
CA ASN A 266 -2.82 -38.86 -5.58
C ASN A 266 -1.69 -38.34 -4.66
N PRO A 267 -0.85 -39.22 -4.07
CA PRO A 267 0.22 -38.79 -3.14
C PRO A 267 1.41 -38.12 -3.85
N ASP A 268 1.44 -38.12 -5.18
CA ASP A 268 2.54 -37.66 -6.01
C ASP A 268 2.40 -36.20 -6.47
N VAL A 269 1.25 -35.54 -6.22
CA VAL A 269 1.04 -34.12 -6.57
C VAL A 269 1.42 -33.20 -5.42
N LEU A 270 1.84 -31.98 -5.76
CA LEU A 270 1.93 -30.87 -4.82
C LEU A 270 0.54 -30.26 -4.60
N VAL A 271 0.33 -29.71 -3.41
CA VAL A 271 -0.87 -28.97 -3.02
C VAL A 271 -0.50 -27.49 -2.95
N VAL A 272 -1.11 -26.70 -3.83
CA VAL A 272 -0.89 -25.26 -3.87
C VAL A 272 -1.97 -24.55 -3.04
N VAL A 273 -1.52 -23.73 -2.09
CA VAL A 273 -2.39 -23.06 -1.10
C VAL A 273 -2.24 -21.56 -1.21
N MET A 274 -3.32 -20.91 -1.63
CA MET A 274 -3.40 -19.47 -1.80
C MET A 274 -3.25 -18.70 -0.48
N ALA A 275 -2.54 -17.57 -0.51
CA ALA A 275 -2.48 -16.62 0.57
C ALA A 275 -3.83 -15.89 0.79
N LEU A 276 -4.04 -15.33 1.98
CA LEU A 276 -5.24 -14.53 2.23
C LEU A 276 -5.26 -13.26 1.38
N CYS A 277 -6.44 -12.65 1.28
CA CYS A 277 -6.63 -11.33 0.66
C CYS A 277 -6.20 -11.33 -0.80
N PHE A 278 -6.90 -12.11 -1.65
CA PHE A 278 -6.59 -12.22 -3.07
C PHE A 278 -5.12 -12.63 -3.31
N GLY A 279 -4.57 -13.51 -2.47
CA GLY A 279 -3.18 -13.96 -2.62
C GLY A 279 -2.11 -12.98 -2.14
N MET A 280 -2.42 -11.97 -1.33
CA MET A 280 -1.44 -10.97 -0.90
C MET A 280 -0.77 -11.26 0.44
N ASP A 281 -1.41 -11.99 1.36
CA ASP A 281 -1.04 -11.97 2.78
C ASP A 281 -0.86 -13.36 3.38
N LEU A 282 0.40 -13.72 3.65
CA LEU A 282 0.78 -14.94 4.37
C LEU A 282 1.21 -14.65 5.81
N ARG A 283 1.04 -13.44 6.36
CA ARG A 283 1.59 -13.13 7.69
C ARG A 283 1.11 -14.08 8.79
N ALA A 284 -0.16 -14.47 8.76
CA ALA A 284 -0.72 -15.43 9.71
C ALA A 284 -0.08 -16.84 9.57
N MET A 285 0.34 -17.22 8.36
CA MET A 285 1.06 -18.47 8.13
C MET A 285 2.40 -18.53 8.86
N ARG A 286 3.05 -17.38 9.11
CA ARG A 286 4.31 -17.35 9.88
C ARG A 286 4.17 -18.02 11.24
N ASP A 287 3.05 -17.76 11.92
CA ASP A 287 2.79 -18.23 13.27
C ASP A 287 2.07 -19.60 13.27
N ALA A 288 1.40 -19.94 12.17
CA ALA A 288 0.71 -21.22 11.97
C ALA A 288 0.94 -21.77 10.54
N PRO A 289 2.13 -22.35 10.26
CA PRO A 289 2.39 -23.03 8.99
C PRO A 289 1.40 -24.18 8.78
N LEU A 290 1.04 -24.41 7.51
CA LEU A 290 0.11 -25.47 7.13
C LEU A 290 0.86 -26.80 7.07
N GLU A 291 0.37 -27.79 7.80
CA GLU A 291 0.85 -29.17 7.75
C GLU A 291 -0.20 -30.07 7.09
N LEU A 292 0.26 -30.94 6.19
CA LEU A 292 -0.55 -31.98 5.54
C LEU A 292 -0.09 -33.36 6.01
N ASP A 293 -0.93 -34.37 5.85
CA ASP A 293 -0.65 -35.74 6.30
C ASP A 293 0.58 -36.34 5.57
N ILE A 294 0.80 -35.93 4.32
CA ILE A 294 2.01 -36.24 3.56
C ILE A 294 2.91 -34.99 3.58
N PRO A 295 4.10 -35.06 4.21
CA PRO A 295 5.01 -33.93 4.29
C PRO A 295 5.61 -33.62 2.91
N HIS A 296 6.23 -32.44 2.77
CA HIS A 296 6.92 -32.02 1.54
C HIS A 296 5.99 -31.90 0.31
N ARG A 297 4.75 -31.44 0.54
CA ARG A 297 3.72 -31.28 -0.49
C ARG A 297 3.12 -29.88 -0.61
N VAL A 298 3.30 -29.00 0.38
CA VAL A 298 2.69 -27.65 0.37
C VAL A 298 3.56 -26.66 -0.40
N VAL A 299 2.94 -25.97 -1.36
CA VAL A 299 3.48 -24.77 -2.00
C VAL A 299 2.52 -23.62 -1.72
N TYR A 300 3.00 -22.50 -1.16
CA TYR A 300 2.14 -21.33 -0.99
C TYR A 300 2.07 -20.52 -2.27
N GLN A 301 0.90 -19.96 -2.57
CA GLN A 301 0.70 -19.12 -3.74
C GLN A 301 0.38 -17.69 -3.34
N THR A 302 1.00 -16.75 -4.03
CA THR A 302 0.73 -15.32 -3.88
C THR A 302 0.43 -14.69 -5.23
N HIS A 303 -0.43 -13.69 -5.25
CA HIS A 303 -0.70 -12.86 -6.42
C HIS A 303 -0.23 -11.44 -6.16
N ASN A 304 0.19 -10.76 -7.23
CA ASN A 304 0.53 -9.36 -7.14
C ASN A 304 0.25 -8.61 -8.43
N TYR A 305 -0.52 -7.53 -8.32
CA TYR A 305 -0.80 -6.62 -9.42
C TYR A 305 -0.57 -5.16 -9.00
N LEU A 306 -0.49 -4.25 -9.99
CA LEU A 306 -0.35 -2.82 -9.75
C LEU A 306 -1.49 -2.28 -8.88
N GLU A 307 -2.70 -2.78 -9.11
CA GLU A 307 -3.92 -2.46 -8.39
C GLU A 307 -3.81 -2.80 -6.91
N TYR A 308 -2.92 -3.73 -6.53
CA TYR A 308 -2.66 -4.00 -5.14
C TYR A 308 -1.66 -3.05 -4.52
N GLN A 309 -1.02 -2.14 -5.27
CA GLN A 309 0.05 -1.24 -4.84
C GLN A 309 -0.38 0.24 -4.86
N LEU A 310 -0.96 0.77 -3.77
CA LEU A 310 -1.57 2.12 -3.74
C LEU A 310 -0.66 3.20 -4.32
N TRP A 311 0.59 3.26 -3.86
CA TRP A 311 1.54 4.28 -4.31
C TRP A 311 1.89 4.14 -5.79
N SER A 312 2.11 2.91 -6.26
CA SER A 312 2.38 2.64 -7.67
C SER A 312 1.15 2.93 -8.54
N LEU A 313 -0.04 2.52 -8.11
CA LEU A 313 -1.32 2.81 -8.75
C LEU A 313 -1.55 4.31 -8.86
N ILE A 314 -1.27 5.07 -7.79
CA ILE A 314 -1.38 6.54 -7.83
C ILE A 314 -0.44 7.13 -8.87
N SER A 315 0.81 6.65 -8.87
CA SER A 315 1.85 7.21 -9.73
C SER A 315 1.65 6.91 -11.21
N GLN A 316 1.12 5.73 -11.54
CA GLN A 316 0.87 5.31 -12.91
C GLN A 316 -0.49 5.79 -13.42
N GLY A 317 -1.51 5.91 -12.55
CA GLY A 317 -2.87 6.24 -12.95
C GLY A 317 -3.27 7.72 -12.86
N PHE A 318 -2.59 8.52 -12.02
CA PHE A 318 -3.02 9.89 -11.74
C PHE A 318 -1.91 10.94 -11.84
N VAL A 319 -0.79 10.73 -11.17
CA VAL A 319 0.29 11.74 -11.11
C VAL A 319 1.64 11.09 -10.87
N SER A 320 2.56 11.25 -11.82
CA SER A 320 3.88 10.63 -11.75
C SER A 320 4.73 11.14 -10.58
N TRP A 321 5.65 10.30 -10.10
CA TRP A 321 6.61 10.68 -9.04
C TRP A 321 7.48 11.86 -9.46
N ARG A 322 7.76 12.02 -10.76
CA ARG A 322 8.45 13.19 -11.30
C ARG A 322 7.62 14.46 -11.11
N THR A 323 6.32 14.41 -11.39
CA THR A 323 5.43 15.56 -11.19
C THR A 323 5.30 15.91 -9.71
N ILE A 324 5.17 14.91 -8.84
CA ILE A 324 5.14 15.10 -7.38
C ILE A 324 6.44 15.74 -6.89
N SER A 325 7.60 15.20 -7.27
CA SER A 325 8.90 15.69 -6.82
C SER A 325 9.19 17.11 -7.31
N LEU A 326 8.91 17.42 -8.58
CA LEU A 326 9.06 18.78 -9.11
C LEU A 326 8.10 19.76 -8.42
N GLY A 327 6.80 19.41 -8.35
CA GLY A 327 5.79 20.27 -7.73
C GLY A 327 6.11 20.58 -6.27
N THR A 328 6.38 19.55 -5.47
CA THR A 328 6.74 19.72 -4.05
C THR A 328 8.07 20.42 -3.86
N GLY A 329 9.06 20.17 -4.74
CA GLY A 329 10.35 20.87 -4.73
C GLY A 329 10.21 22.37 -5.02
N PHE A 330 9.42 22.75 -6.03
CA PHE A 330 9.13 24.16 -6.32
C PHE A 330 8.37 24.85 -5.18
N SER A 331 7.34 24.18 -4.63
CA SER A 331 6.61 24.71 -3.47
C SER A 331 7.53 24.87 -2.25
N ALA A 332 8.40 23.89 -1.98
CA ALA A 332 9.38 23.95 -0.90
C ALA A 332 10.39 25.08 -1.10
N ALA A 333 10.86 25.33 -2.32
CA ALA A 333 11.75 26.45 -2.62
C ALA A 333 11.05 27.80 -2.45
N ALA A 334 9.80 27.93 -2.92
CA ALA A 334 9.02 29.15 -2.79
C ALA A 334 8.75 29.49 -1.32
N VAL A 335 8.33 28.50 -0.51
CA VAL A 335 8.11 28.70 0.93
C VAL A 335 9.42 29.07 1.64
N ALA A 336 10.54 28.45 1.29
CA ALA A 336 11.86 28.82 1.82
C ALA A 336 12.24 30.27 1.50
N ILE A 337 12.01 30.74 0.28
CA ILE A 337 12.24 32.14 -0.12
C ILE A 337 11.37 33.09 0.71
N VAL A 338 10.10 32.76 0.91
CA VAL A 338 9.18 33.56 1.73
C VAL A 338 9.65 33.59 3.19
N LEU A 339 10.08 32.45 3.75
CA LEU A 339 10.62 32.38 5.11
C LEU A 339 11.88 33.25 5.27
N VAL A 340 12.80 33.22 4.31
CA VAL A 340 14.00 34.08 4.30
C VAL A 340 13.61 35.56 4.20
N ALA A 341 12.64 35.90 3.34
CA ALA A 341 12.14 37.27 3.22
C ALA A 341 11.47 37.76 4.51
N LEU A 342 10.69 36.90 5.18
CA LEU A 342 10.08 37.20 6.48
C LEU A 342 11.13 37.42 7.56
N ILE A 343 12.18 36.58 7.63
CA ILE A 343 13.31 36.76 8.55
C ILE A 343 14.04 38.09 8.26
N ALA A 344 14.37 38.35 7.01
CA ALA A 344 15.05 39.57 6.61
C ALA A 344 14.22 40.83 6.92
N ALA A 345 12.90 40.78 6.68
CA ALA A 345 11.98 41.85 7.04
C ALA A 345 11.92 42.04 8.57
N TRP A 346 11.84 40.96 9.34
CA TRP A 346 11.84 40.99 10.81
C TRP A 346 13.11 41.66 11.36
N ILE A 347 14.27 41.31 10.82
CA ILE A 347 15.57 41.90 11.18
C ILE A 347 15.62 43.38 10.79
N ARG A 348 15.22 43.73 9.56
CA ARG A 348 15.23 45.13 9.07
C ARG A 348 14.32 46.04 9.89
N LEU A 349 13.18 45.53 10.36
CA LEU A 349 12.24 46.27 11.19
C LEU A 349 12.71 46.41 12.66
N GLY A 350 13.86 45.83 13.02
CA GLY A 350 14.43 45.91 14.37
C GLY A 350 13.52 45.30 15.44
N LYS A 351 12.66 44.34 15.06
CA LYS A 351 11.65 43.77 15.95
C LYS A 351 12.29 42.78 16.93
N PRO A 352 11.78 42.68 18.17
CA PRO A 352 12.29 41.73 19.15
C PRO A 352 12.08 40.29 18.68
N TRP A 353 13.01 39.40 19.00
CA TRP A 353 12.79 37.97 18.82
C TRP A 353 11.86 37.43 19.91
N PRO A 354 10.92 36.53 19.56
CA PRO A 354 10.11 35.83 20.54
C PRO A 354 10.99 35.02 21.50
N VAL A 355 10.58 34.99 22.76
CA VAL A 355 11.22 34.15 23.76
C VAL A 355 11.02 32.68 23.44
N LEU A 356 12.02 31.86 23.77
CA LEU A 356 12.04 30.42 23.48
C LEU A 356 10.74 29.69 23.89
N PRO A 357 10.12 29.93 25.06
CA PRO A 357 8.85 29.29 25.41
C PRO A 357 7.74 29.56 24.37
N SER A 358 7.59 30.80 23.91
CA SER A 358 6.55 31.17 22.93
C SER A 358 6.78 30.51 21.56
N LEU A 359 8.05 30.38 21.14
CA LEU A 359 8.42 29.64 19.93
C LEU A 359 8.05 28.16 20.05
N VAL A 360 8.39 27.53 21.18
CA VAL A 360 8.11 26.11 21.44
C VAL A 360 6.61 25.84 21.49
N VAL A 361 5.83 26.68 22.16
CA VAL A 361 4.35 26.56 22.20
C VAL A 361 3.77 26.64 20.79
N THR A 362 4.18 27.64 20.02
CA THR A 362 3.59 27.90 18.70
C THR A 362 4.00 26.82 17.69
N PHE A 363 5.26 26.40 17.69
CA PHE A 363 5.73 25.31 16.84
C PHE A 363 5.04 23.99 17.18
N GLY A 364 4.97 23.62 18.46
CA GLY A 364 4.27 22.41 18.91
C GLY A 364 2.79 22.42 18.53
N SER A 365 2.12 23.57 18.65
CA SER A 365 0.72 23.74 18.28
C SER A 365 0.49 23.53 16.78
N TRP A 366 1.28 24.18 15.92
CA TRP A 366 1.16 24.02 14.47
C TRP A 366 1.55 22.63 13.98
N LEU A 367 2.59 22.02 14.57
CA LEU A 367 2.96 20.63 14.30
C LEU A 367 1.79 19.70 14.63
N SER A 368 1.17 19.87 15.80
CA SER A 368 0.02 19.07 16.22
C SER A 368 -1.17 19.26 15.28
N VAL A 369 -1.53 20.50 14.94
CA VAL A 369 -2.66 20.79 14.04
C VAL A 369 -2.44 20.18 12.65
N LEU A 370 -1.28 20.43 12.02
CA LEU A 370 -1.02 19.96 10.65
C LEU A 370 -0.91 18.43 10.57
N THR A 371 -0.32 17.79 11.57
CA THR A 371 -0.28 16.33 11.63
C THR A 371 -1.66 15.74 11.89
N LEU A 372 -2.52 16.37 12.70
CA LEU A 372 -3.92 15.95 12.87
C LEU A 372 -4.76 16.12 11.60
N VAL A 373 -4.50 17.17 10.81
CA VAL A 373 -5.08 17.28 9.45
C VAL A 373 -4.62 16.11 8.58
N GLY A 374 -3.33 15.76 8.62
CA GLY A 374 -2.79 14.57 7.97
C GLY A 374 -3.46 13.28 8.45
N VAL A 375 -3.67 13.11 9.76
CA VAL A 375 -4.41 11.97 10.33
C VAL A 375 -5.83 11.94 9.81
N ALA A 376 -6.52 13.08 9.74
CA ALA A 376 -7.88 13.16 9.21
C ALA A 376 -7.92 12.79 7.72
N ILE A 377 -6.92 13.20 6.93
CA ILE A 377 -6.76 12.78 5.53
C ILE A 377 -6.51 11.27 5.46
N CYS A 378 -5.56 10.73 6.22
CA CYS A 378 -5.31 9.29 6.26
C CYS A 378 -6.53 8.50 6.75
N GLN A 379 -7.32 9.04 7.68
CA GLN A 379 -8.54 8.41 8.17
C GLN A 379 -9.66 8.48 7.14
N ALA A 380 -9.77 9.56 6.37
CA ALA A 380 -10.65 9.65 5.22
C ALA A 380 -10.22 8.69 4.11
N CYS A 381 -8.91 8.60 3.81
CA CYS A 381 -8.36 7.62 2.90
C CYS A 381 -8.64 6.19 3.39
N LEU A 382 -8.41 5.88 4.66
CA LEU A 382 -8.75 4.59 5.25
C LEU A 382 -10.24 4.32 5.13
N PHE A 383 -11.10 5.27 5.44
CA PHE A 383 -12.53 5.11 5.26
C PHE A 383 -12.85 4.78 3.79
N ILE A 384 -12.32 5.54 2.84
CA ILE A 384 -12.52 5.27 1.40
C ILE A 384 -11.99 3.88 0.99
N VAL A 385 -10.84 3.48 1.52
CA VAL A 385 -10.12 2.26 1.14
C VAL A 385 -10.60 1.02 1.90
N THR A 386 -11.21 1.18 3.07
CA THR A 386 -11.81 0.09 3.87
C THR A 386 -13.29 -0.08 3.58
N GLN A 387 -13.96 0.96 3.06
CA GLN A 387 -15.28 0.83 2.42
C GLN A 387 -15.16 0.23 1.01
N ALA A 388 -13.96 0.19 0.42
CA ALA A 388 -13.66 -0.68 -0.71
C ALA A 388 -13.52 -2.13 -0.19
N PRO A 389 -14.33 -3.10 -0.65
CA PRO A 389 -14.41 -4.44 -0.05
C PRO A 389 -13.18 -5.37 -0.24
N GLY A 390 -11.95 -4.85 -0.29
CA GLY A 390 -10.72 -5.61 -0.54
C GLY A 390 -9.87 -5.87 0.71
N CYS A 391 -10.37 -6.67 1.66
CA CYS A 391 -9.73 -7.10 2.95
C CYS A 391 -8.85 -6.05 3.68
N GLY A 392 -9.07 -4.76 3.40
CA GLY A 392 -8.28 -3.62 3.88
C GLY A 392 -6.79 -3.62 3.51
N SER A 393 -6.32 -4.31 2.46
CA SER A 393 -4.88 -4.49 2.20
C SER A 393 -4.11 -3.19 2.00
N TRP A 394 -4.60 -2.28 1.14
CA TRP A 394 -4.06 -0.93 0.97
C TRP A 394 -4.06 -0.15 2.29
N GLY A 395 -5.14 -0.27 3.06
CA GLY A 395 -5.26 0.35 4.37
C GLY A 395 -4.18 -0.15 5.31
N ARG A 396 -4.06 -1.47 5.49
CA ARG A 396 -3.12 -2.13 6.40
C ARG A 396 -1.66 -1.93 5.95
N ARG A 397 -1.38 -1.94 4.64
CA ARG A 397 -0.03 -1.82 4.10
C ARG A 397 0.46 -0.38 4.00
N ASP A 398 -0.34 0.51 3.41
CA ASP A 398 0.15 1.84 2.99
C ASP A 398 -0.35 2.97 3.91
N VAL A 399 -1.62 2.91 4.34
CA VAL A 399 -2.28 4.06 4.99
C VAL A 399 -2.20 4.01 6.52
N VAL A 400 -2.36 2.83 7.14
CA VAL A 400 -2.29 2.64 8.60
C VAL A 400 -0.90 3.02 9.14
N PRO A 401 0.23 2.58 8.54
CA PRO A 401 1.54 3.00 9.02
C PRO A 401 1.72 4.52 8.96
N ALA A 402 1.33 5.16 7.85
CA ALA A 402 1.40 6.61 7.71
C ALA A 402 0.54 7.34 8.76
N ARG A 403 -0.71 6.91 8.98
CA ARG A 403 -1.58 7.46 10.02
C ARG A 403 -0.96 7.34 11.41
N ASN A 404 -0.43 6.17 11.75
CA ASN A 404 0.14 5.90 13.07
C ASN A 404 1.36 6.80 13.33
N TRP A 405 2.23 7.00 12.33
CA TRP A 405 3.32 7.97 12.43
C TRP A 405 2.84 9.40 12.61
N LEU A 406 1.82 9.83 11.87
CA LEU A 406 1.22 11.17 12.02
C LEU A 406 0.61 11.38 13.41
N LEU A 407 -0.01 10.35 14.01
CA LEU A 407 -0.51 10.39 15.39
C LEU A 407 0.63 10.58 16.41
N VAL A 408 1.76 9.89 16.21
CA VAL A 408 2.96 10.08 17.06
C VAL A 408 3.46 11.52 16.96
N PHE A 409 3.56 12.08 15.75
CA PHE A 409 3.98 13.49 15.58
C PHE A 409 2.96 14.48 16.17
N ALA A 410 1.67 14.19 16.08
CA ALA A 410 0.62 15.00 16.70
C ALA A 410 0.76 15.05 18.23
N ALA A 411 1.03 13.89 18.85
CA ALA A 411 1.27 13.79 20.28
C ALA A 411 2.56 14.51 20.69
N LEU A 412 3.65 14.35 19.93
CA LEU A 412 4.90 15.08 20.18
C LEU A 412 4.72 16.60 20.06
N GLY A 413 3.97 17.07 19.07
CA GLY A 413 3.60 18.49 18.94
C GLY A 413 2.83 19.01 20.16
N ALA A 414 1.84 18.26 20.64
CA ALA A 414 1.08 18.61 21.83
C ALA A 414 1.95 18.64 23.10
N LEU A 415 2.84 17.64 23.28
CA LEU A 415 3.79 17.60 24.40
C LEU A 415 4.77 18.77 24.36
N LEU A 416 5.30 19.12 23.18
CA LEU A 416 6.14 20.31 23.01
C LEU A 416 5.38 21.58 23.39
N ALA A 417 4.11 21.70 22.99
CA ALA A 417 3.30 22.86 23.35
C ALA A 417 3.11 22.96 24.88
N ILE A 418 2.77 21.85 25.55
CA ILE A 418 2.64 21.78 27.02
C ILE A 418 3.97 22.14 27.70
N PHE A 419 5.09 21.57 27.23
CA PHE A 419 6.41 21.87 27.78
C PHE A 419 6.76 23.35 27.65
N GLY A 420 6.46 23.98 26.50
CA GLY A 420 6.64 25.41 26.30
C GLY A 420 5.82 26.25 27.28
N VAL A 421 4.58 25.86 27.59
CA VAL A 421 3.75 26.51 28.61
C VAL A 421 4.38 26.38 30.00
N LEU A 422 4.82 25.17 30.38
CA LEU A 422 5.46 24.93 31.67
C LEU A 422 6.78 25.71 31.82
N LEU A 423 7.55 25.81 30.74
CA LEU A 423 8.78 26.61 30.70
C LEU A 423 8.48 28.10 30.88
N CYS A 424 7.42 28.61 30.22
CA CYS A 424 6.93 29.97 30.40
C CYS A 424 6.51 30.24 31.86
N MET A 425 5.84 29.26 32.50
CA MET A 425 5.46 29.37 33.91
C MET A 425 6.67 29.38 34.86
N ARG A 426 7.69 28.56 34.60
CA ARG A 426 8.92 28.48 35.42
C ARG A 426 9.83 29.70 35.28
N LEU A 427 9.90 30.29 34.09
CA LEU A 427 10.78 31.43 33.81
C LEU A 427 10.18 32.78 34.22
N ARG A 428 9.00 32.80 34.87
CA ARG A 428 8.48 34.03 35.48
C ARG A 428 9.45 34.50 36.58
N PRO A 429 9.91 35.76 36.58
CA PRO A 429 10.67 36.29 37.70
C PRO A 429 9.82 36.20 38.97
N ALA A 430 10.37 35.64 40.06
CA ALA A 430 9.81 35.85 41.39
C ALA A 430 9.84 37.37 41.63
N ALA A 431 8.67 38.01 41.69
CA ALA A 431 8.59 39.43 41.99
C ALA A 431 9.18 39.66 43.39
N SER A 432 10.34 40.32 43.44
CA SER A 432 10.99 40.74 44.68
C SER A 432 10.05 41.65 45.46
N VAL A 433 9.68 41.22 46.66
CA VAL A 433 9.06 42.07 47.68
C VAL A 433 10.08 43.13 48.09
N VAL A 434 9.98 44.33 47.51
CA VAL A 434 10.71 45.51 48.00
C VAL A 434 9.84 46.13 49.09
N GLY A 435 10.32 46.05 50.33
CA GLY A 435 9.70 46.63 51.51
C GLY A 435 9.69 48.15 51.45
N SER A 436 8.53 48.75 51.70
CA SER A 436 8.43 50.16 52.07
C SER A 436 8.55 50.25 53.60
N ALA A 437 9.59 50.93 54.06
CA ALA A 437 9.72 51.38 55.43
C ALA A 437 8.48 52.19 55.84
N ALA A 438 7.91 51.89 57.01
CA ALA A 438 6.95 52.73 57.70
C ALA A 438 7.41 52.87 59.16
N ALA A 439 7.45 54.13 59.59
CA ALA A 439 7.89 54.58 60.89
C ALA A 439 7.00 54.02 62.01
N ASP A 440 7.66 53.68 63.11
CA ASP A 440 7.08 53.28 64.38
C ASP A 440 6.33 54.47 65.01
N GLY A 441 5.07 54.24 65.36
CA GLY A 441 4.20 55.17 66.09
C GLY A 441 3.37 54.35 67.06
N SER A 442 3.69 54.51 68.34
CA SER A 442 3.25 53.73 69.49
C SER A 442 1.77 53.92 69.87
N SER A 443 1.12 52.81 70.20
CA SER A 443 0.18 52.54 71.32
C SER A 443 -0.99 53.50 71.59
N HIS A 444 -2.22 52.98 71.56
CA HIS A 444 -3.06 52.85 72.77
C HIS A 444 -4.30 51.95 72.55
N GLU A 445 -4.53 51.06 73.52
CA GLU A 445 -5.68 50.19 73.79
C GLU A 445 -6.79 50.92 74.59
N GLU A 446 -8.01 50.36 74.57
CA GLU A 446 -9.11 50.34 75.58
C GLU A 446 -10.43 50.02 74.83
N ASP A 447 -11.48 49.33 75.31
CA ASP A 447 -11.78 48.40 76.42
C ASP A 447 -13.24 47.87 76.18
N ASP A 448 -13.63 46.80 76.89
CA ASP A 448 -14.82 45.92 76.78
C ASP A 448 -16.21 46.45 77.26
N GLU A 449 -17.32 45.79 76.84
CA GLU A 449 -18.39 45.14 77.68
C GLU A 449 -19.86 45.05 77.09
N ASP A 450 -20.37 43.79 77.04
CA ASP A 450 -21.67 43.19 77.49
C ASP A 450 -23.08 43.29 76.78
N GLY A 451 -23.80 42.14 76.69
CA GLY A 451 -25.29 42.02 76.86
C GLY A 451 -26.31 41.56 75.76
N SER A 452 -26.69 40.25 75.75
CA SER A 452 -28.04 39.58 75.53
C SER A 452 -28.95 39.61 74.25
N LEU A 453 -29.20 38.39 73.70
CA LEU A 453 -30.40 37.65 73.15
C LEU A 453 -31.65 38.29 72.43
N ASP A 454 -31.99 37.68 71.26
CA ASP A 454 -33.29 37.23 70.66
C ASP A 454 -33.87 37.81 69.32
N SER A 455 -34.06 36.86 68.37
CA SER A 455 -35.04 36.69 67.25
C SER A 455 -35.16 37.60 65.99
N ASP A 456 -34.95 36.94 64.83
CA ASP A 456 -35.61 36.97 63.50
C ASP A 456 -35.54 38.14 62.47
N THR A 457 -34.84 37.80 61.36
CA THR A 457 -35.01 38.12 59.92
C THR A 457 -34.51 39.43 59.27
N GLU A 458 -33.50 39.22 58.38
CA GLU A 458 -33.08 39.96 57.17
C GLU A 458 -32.69 41.46 57.28
N ASP A 459 -31.38 41.77 57.27
CA ASP A 459 -30.69 42.52 56.20
C ASP A 459 -29.17 42.66 56.49
N ASN A 460 -28.37 42.74 55.43
CA ASN A 460 -27.05 43.39 55.27
C ASN A 460 -25.81 43.11 56.19
N THR A 461 -24.69 42.87 55.48
CA THR A 461 -23.29 43.27 55.77
C THR A 461 -22.42 42.57 56.84
N SER A 462 -21.29 41.97 56.37
CA SER A 462 -19.90 41.89 56.91
C SER A 462 -19.67 41.88 58.44
N HIS A 463 -18.93 40.97 59.10
CA HIS A 463 -17.50 40.59 58.97
C HIS A 463 -17.18 39.42 59.96
N GLU A 464 -16.44 38.35 59.60
CA GLU A 464 -15.04 38.02 59.99
C GLU A 464 -14.97 36.65 60.73
N PRO A 465 -13.80 35.97 60.95
CA PRO A 465 -12.49 36.10 60.35
C PRO A 465 -11.93 34.76 59.78
N ALA A 466 -10.85 34.93 59.02
CA ALA A 466 -10.17 33.91 58.25
C ALA A 466 -9.19 33.08 59.10
N GLY A 467 -9.35 31.76 59.07
CA GLY A 467 -8.31 30.79 59.39
C GLY A 467 -8.04 29.92 58.15
N GLY A 468 -6.86 30.06 57.56
CA GLY A 468 -6.32 29.13 56.58
C GLY A 468 -6.23 29.65 55.15
N TYR A 469 -5.01 30.04 54.75
CA TYR A 469 -4.54 30.06 53.36
C TYR A 469 -5.09 31.15 52.41
N LYS A 470 -5.16 32.43 52.82
CA LYS A 470 -5.39 33.54 51.87
C LYS A 470 -4.54 34.78 52.15
N SER A 471 -3.22 34.66 52.20
CA SER A 471 -2.31 35.83 52.25
C SER A 471 -1.36 35.98 51.05
N CYS A 472 -1.61 35.32 49.92
CA CYS A 472 -0.81 35.53 48.71
C CYS A 472 -1.64 35.90 47.47
N ILE A 473 -2.72 36.67 47.62
CA ILE A 473 -3.49 37.24 46.51
C ILE A 473 -3.95 38.66 46.86
N ARG A 474 -3.01 39.62 46.94
CA ARG A 474 -3.41 41.05 46.98
C ARG A 474 -2.44 42.05 46.35
N ARG A 475 -1.52 41.60 45.49
CA ARG A 475 -0.80 42.52 44.58
C ARG A 475 -0.60 41.84 43.25
N LEU A 476 -1.55 42.00 42.33
CA LEU A 476 -1.39 41.89 40.88
C LEU A 476 -2.77 42.09 40.24
N CYS A 477 -3.20 43.34 40.13
CA CYS A 477 -4.05 43.90 39.06
C CYS A 477 -4.55 45.30 39.47
N GLY A 478 -3.88 46.35 39.01
CA GLY A 478 -4.45 47.69 38.96
C GLY A 478 -5.24 47.86 37.67
N SER A 479 -6.47 47.32 37.61
CA SER A 479 -7.55 47.72 36.68
C SER A 479 -8.78 46.78 36.85
N PRO A 480 -10.02 47.31 36.95
CA PRO A 480 -11.21 46.50 37.25
C PRO A 480 -11.76 45.62 36.11
N ASP A 481 -11.21 45.64 34.89
CA ASP A 481 -11.81 44.94 33.73
C ASP A 481 -11.04 43.70 33.23
N CYS A 482 -10.14 43.11 34.02
CA CYS A 482 -9.36 41.95 33.58
C CYS A 482 -10.12 40.62 33.77
N TRP A 483 -10.90 40.23 32.76
CA TRP A 483 -11.77 39.04 32.73
C TRP A 483 -11.09 37.68 32.43
N SER A 484 -9.76 37.56 32.54
CA SER A 484 -9.03 36.42 31.94
C SER A 484 -8.65 35.26 32.88
N CYS A 485 -8.91 35.32 34.20
CA CYS A 485 -8.43 34.27 35.12
C CYS A 485 -9.49 33.42 35.82
N ARG A 486 -10.80 33.66 35.63
CA ARG A 486 -11.85 32.90 36.34
C ARG A 486 -12.43 31.67 35.62
N ARG A 487 -11.95 31.31 34.42
CA ARG A 487 -12.49 30.15 33.65
C ARG A 487 -11.49 29.09 33.19
N ILE A 488 -10.21 29.21 33.53
CA ILE A 488 -9.18 28.24 33.09
C ILE A 488 -9.34 26.86 33.76
N ALA A 489 -10.22 26.72 34.76
CA ALA A 489 -10.46 25.44 35.44
C ALA A 489 -11.74 24.69 35.02
N ALA A 490 -12.54 25.15 34.03
CA ALA A 490 -13.86 24.56 33.81
C ALA A 490 -14.26 24.16 32.37
N ASP A 491 -13.65 24.67 31.29
CA ASP A 491 -14.17 24.39 29.94
C ASP A 491 -13.12 23.79 29.00
N THR A 492 -13.26 22.50 28.71
CA THR A 492 -12.54 21.71 27.70
C THR A 492 -12.79 22.19 26.26
N LEU A 493 -11.72 22.20 25.45
CA LEU A 493 -11.72 22.11 23.98
C LEU A 493 -12.71 23.01 23.20
N SER A 494 -12.31 24.25 22.90
CA SER A 494 -12.85 24.94 21.72
C SER A 494 -11.84 25.91 21.09
N ALA A 495 -11.90 26.01 19.76
CA ALA A 495 -11.06 26.84 18.88
C ALA A 495 -10.95 28.37 19.17
N PRO A 496 -11.77 29.05 20.00
CA PRO A 496 -11.61 30.49 20.25
C PRO A 496 -10.43 30.88 21.15
N LEU A 497 -9.75 29.92 21.80
CA LEU A 497 -8.65 30.20 22.74
C LEU A 497 -7.39 30.75 22.06
N LEU A 498 -7.06 30.29 20.84
CA LEU A 498 -5.93 30.84 20.08
C LEU A 498 -6.18 32.30 19.68
N ALA A 499 -7.43 32.66 19.37
CA ALA A 499 -7.79 34.04 19.01
C ALA A 499 -7.78 34.97 20.24
N ARG A 500 -8.12 34.45 21.44
CA ARG A 500 -8.15 35.26 22.68
C ARG A 500 -6.81 35.44 23.37
N CYS A 501 -5.86 34.50 23.23
CA CYS A 501 -4.49 34.71 23.70
C CYS A 501 -3.76 35.84 22.94
N VAL A 502 -4.17 36.12 21.69
CA VAL A 502 -3.59 37.18 20.85
C VAL A 502 -4.19 38.57 21.15
N GLY A 503 -5.38 38.65 21.75
CA GLY A 503 -6.08 39.92 22.01
C GLY A 503 -5.74 40.62 23.34
N SER A 504 -5.37 39.88 24.39
CA SER A 504 -5.28 40.47 25.75
C SER A 504 -3.93 41.11 26.13
N CYS A 505 -2.95 41.18 25.22
CA CYS A 505 -1.73 41.98 25.44
C CYS A 505 -1.81 43.40 24.86
N ALA A 506 -2.89 43.77 24.19
CA ALA A 506 -3.10 45.11 23.63
C ALA A 506 -4.00 45.97 24.54
N GLY A 507 -3.47 46.41 25.68
CA GLY A 507 -4.12 47.37 26.58
C GLY A 507 -3.59 48.80 26.35
N GLN A 508 -4.46 49.63 25.77
CA GLN A 508 -4.37 51.06 25.43
C GLN A 508 -3.36 51.95 26.21
N GLY A 509 -2.46 52.60 25.46
CA GLY A 509 -1.81 53.85 25.88
C GLY A 509 -2.46 55.05 25.19
N ARG A 510 -3.30 55.80 25.92
CA ARG A 510 -3.63 57.20 25.57
C ARG A 510 -2.60 58.10 26.24
N SER A 511 -1.93 58.92 25.44
CA SER A 511 -0.92 59.89 25.84
C SER A 511 -1.53 61.04 26.65
N ASN A 512 -1.07 61.23 27.88
CA ASN A 512 -0.94 62.57 28.49
C ASN A 512 0.49 62.73 28.96
N GLY A 513 1.10 63.85 28.58
CA GLY A 513 2.53 64.10 28.67
C GLY A 513 3.06 64.17 30.09
N ASN A 514 4.25 63.61 30.28
CA ASN A 514 5.40 64.32 30.84
C ASN A 514 6.66 63.44 30.70
N ALA A 515 7.73 64.06 30.24
CA ALA A 515 9.03 63.43 30.06
C ALA A 515 9.67 63.11 31.42
N SER A 516 10.09 61.85 31.60
CA SER A 516 11.14 61.47 32.55
C SER A 516 11.88 60.23 32.05
N ALA A 517 13.16 60.19 32.39
CA ALA A 517 14.22 59.47 31.68
C ALA A 517 14.25 57.95 31.92
N GLY A 518 14.74 57.22 30.91
CA GLY A 518 15.76 56.19 31.13
C GLY A 518 15.32 54.83 31.67
N LEU A 519 14.23 54.24 31.17
CA LEU A 519 14.02 52.79 31.22
C LEU A 519 13.60 52.35 29.81
N ALA A 520 14.44 51.55 29.15
CA ALA A 520 14.13 50.97 27.85
C ALA A 520 12.80 50.23 27.95
N GLN A 521 11.73 50.79 27.38
CA GLN A 521 10.42 50.15 27.32
C GLN A 521 10.61 48.78 26.66
N ALA A 522 10.23 47.72 27.37
CA ALA A 522 10.20 46.37 26.80
C ALA A 522 9.37 46.44 25.50
N PRO A 523 9.89 45.91 24.38
CA PRO A 523 9.24 46.12 23.10
C PRO A 523 7.85 45.49 23.11
N ALA A 524 6.83 46.33 22.92
CA ALA A 524 5.43 45.91 22.97
C ALA A 524 5.13 44.98 21.79
N TRP A 525 4.69 43.75 22.09
CA TRP A 525 4.15 42.82 21.09
C TRP A 525 2.76 43.31 20.67
N ASP A 526 2.64 43.74 19.41
CA ASP A 526 1.36 44.11 18.82
C ASP A 526 0.71 42.92 18.07
N PHE A 527 -0.55 43.11 17.66
CA PHE A 527 -1.31 42.11 16.91
C PHE A 527 -0.61 41.69 15.60
N GLY A 528 0.04 42.63 14.92
CA GLY A 528 0.76 42.38 13.67
C GLY A 528 2.00 41.49 13.87
N LEU A 529 2.76 41.73 14.95
CA LEU A 529 3.91 40.91 15.36
C LEU A 529 3.48 39.48 15.71
N CYS A 530 2.36 39.33 16.41
CA CYS A 530 1.81 38.02 16.72
C CYS A 530 1.38 37.27 15.46
N CYS A 531 0.64 37.92 14.57
CA CYS A 531 0.23 37.34 13.28
C CYS A 531 1.43 36.97 12.40
N GLY A 532 2.44 37.85 12.31
CA GLY A 532 3.67 37.59 11.57
C GLY A 532 4.44 36.37 12.09
N LEU A 533 4.54 36.22 13.41
CA LEU A 533 5.16 35.05 14.04
C LEU A 533 4.36 33.76 13.76
N GLN A 534 3.03 33.80 13.86
CA GLN A 534 2.18 32.66 13.55
C GLN A 534 2.34 32.23 12.09
N CYS A 535 2.34 33.17 11.15
CA CYS A 535 2.59 32.90 9.74
C CYS A 535 3.97 32.29 9.51
N PHE A 536 5.03 32.83 10.14
CA PHE A 536 6.38 32.29 10.02
C PHE A 536 6.47 30.84 10.51
N ILE A 537 5.90 30.54 11.68
CA ILE A 537 5.95 29.19 12.25
C ILE A 537 5.08 28.22 11.46
N PHE A 538 3.88 28.63 11.04
CA PHE A 538 3.04 27.84 10.14
C PHE A 538 3.78 27.47 8.87
N LEU A 539 4.40 28.45 8.20
CA LEU A 539 5.18 28.23 6.98
C LEU A 539 6.40 27.33 7.24
N SER A 540 7.03 27.44 8.42
CA SER A 540 8.14 26.57 8.80
C SER A 540 7.71 25.12 8.98
N VAL A 541 6.55 24.86 9.61
CA VAL A 541 6.00 23.50 9.72
C VAL A 541 5.55 23.00 8.35
N ALA A 542 4.87 23.82 7.54
CA ALA A 542 4.49 23.50 6.17
C ALA A 542 5.71 23.15 5.30
N GLN A 543 6.83 23.85 5.48
CA GLN A 543 8.11 23.53 4.83
C GLN A 543 8.58 22.11 5.16
N LEU A 544 8.49 21.68 6.43
CA LEU A 544 8.85 20.31 6.83
C LEU A 544 7.96 19.27 6.16
N PHE A 545 6.65 19.53 6.05
CA PHE A 545 5.73 18.66 5.32
C PHE A 545 6.08 18.57 3.83
N LEU A 546 6.33 19.70 3.16
CA LEU A 546 6.72 19.73 1.75
C LEU A 546 8.02 18.97 1.50
N ILE A 547 9.03 19.16 2.36
CA ILE A 547 10.29 18.40 2.31
C ILE A 547 10.03 16.90 2.53
N SER A 548 9.14 16.52 3.44
CA SER A 548 8.82 15.11 3.70
C SER A 548 8.16 14.44 2.49
N ILE A 549 7.21 15.12 1.83
CA ILE A 549 6.58 14.60 0.60
C ILE A 549 7.60 14.55 -0.53
N PHE A 550 8.45 15.57 -0.67
CA PHE A 550 9.54 15.58 -1.63
C PHE A 550 10.46 14.36 -1.43
N ILE A 551 10.94 14.10 -0.21
CA ILE A 551 11.76 12.92 0.11
C ILE A 551 11.00 11.63 -0.20
N PHE A 552 9.74 11.52 0.25
CA PHE A 552 8.92 10.34 0.02
C PHE A 552 8.72 10.05 -1.47
N SER A 553 8.63 11.07 -2.32
CA SER A 553 8.51 10.90 -3.77
C SER A 553 9.72 10.21 -4.41
N PHE A 554 10.89 10.25 -3.77
CA PHE A 554 12.07 9.48 -4.17
C PHE A 554 12.15 8.11 -3.52
N VAL A 555 11.52 7.90 -2.36
CA VAL A 555 11.51 6.61 -1.64
C VAL A 555 10.42 5.68 -2.17
N ALA A 556 9.23 6.19 -2.46
CA ALA A 556 8.08 5.43 -2.90
C ALA A 556 8.31 4.53 -4.14
N PRO A 557 9.01 4.97 -5.20
CA PRO A 557 9.30 4.12 -6.35
C PRO A 557 10.51 3.18 -6.16
N THR A 558 11.18 3.23 -5.00
CA THR A 558 12.41 2.43 -4.80
C THR A 558 12.13 0.95 -4.64
N TYR A 559 13.10 0.16 -5.08
CA TYR A 559 13.11 -1.27 -4.82
C TYR A 559 13.10 -1.59 -3.32
N TRP A 560 13.81 -0.82 -2.49
CA TRP A 560 13.85 -1.04 -1.04
C TRP A 560 12.47 -1.06 -0.40
N LEU A 561 11.59 -0.11 -0.75
CA LEU A 561 10.24 -0.07 -0.21
C LEU A 561 9.41 -1.27 -0.71
N HIS A 562 9.53 -1.58 -2.00
CA HIS A 562 8.85 -2.73 -2.60
C HIS A 562 9.27 -4.07 -1.97
N GLU A 563 10.58 -4.30 -1.85
CA GLU A 563 11.16 -5.48 -1.20
C GLU A 563 10.71 -5.61 0.25
N THR A 564 10.74 -4.50 1.01
CA THR A 564 10.26 -4.47 2.40
C THR A 564 8.79 -4.88 2.48
N HIS A 565 7.95 -4.41 1.55
CA HIS A 565 6.55 -4.80 1.51
C HIS A 565 6.36 -6.28 1.18
N MET A 566 7.04 -6.81 0.16
CA MET A 566 6.92 -8.23 -0.20
C MET A 566 7.40 -9.13 0.94
N ASN A 567 8.56 -8.82 1.54
CA ASN A 567 9.12 -9.56 2.68
C ASN A 567 8.20 -9.55 3.91
N ASN A 568 7.52 -8.44 4.17
CA ASN A 568 6.60 -8.34 5.29
C ASN A 568 5.34 -9.19 5.11
N PHE A 569 4.86 -9.35 3.87
CA PHE A 569 3.58 -10.03 3.60
C PHE A 569 3.74 -11.52 3.34
N TRP A 570 4.80 -11.93 2.64
CA TRP A 570 4.99 -13.33 2.25
C TRP A 570 6.45 -13.74 2.04
N GLY A 571 7.31 -12.81 1.63
CA GLY A 571 8.72 -13.09 1.32
C GLY A 571 9.56 -13.60 2.50
N PHE A 572 9.08 -13.43 3.74
CA PHE A 572 9.69 -14.06 4.90
C PHE A 572 9.72 -15.60 4.82
N ALA A 573 8.77 -16.23 4.11
CA ALA A 573 8.71 -17.68 3.92
C ALA A 573 9.85 -18.22 3.05
N LEU A 574 10.48 -17.34 2.27
CA LEU A 574 11.63 -17.64 1.43
C LEU A 574 12.96 -17.64 2.19
N GLN A 575 12.95 -17.29 3.48
CA GLN A 575 14.13 -17.36 4.33
C GLN A 575 14.34 -18.81 4.77
N GLN A 576 15.48 -19.40 4.46
CA GLN A 576 15.79 -20.80 4.79
C GLN A 576 16.00 -21.00 6.30
N GLY A 577 15.70 -22.20 6.79
CA GLY A 577 16.04 -22.64 8.16
C GLY A 577 15.08 -22.16 9.26
N HIS A 578 13.90 -21.67 8.88
CA HIS A 578 12.85 -21.29 9.80
C HIS A 578 11.69 -22.31 9.77
N PRO A 579 10.87 -22.40 10.85
CA PRO A 579 9.70 -23.27 10.86
C PRO A 579 8.66 -22.96 9.76
N TRP A 580 8.60 -21.70 9.34
CA TRP A 580 7.73 -21.20 8.26
C TRP A 580 8.41 -21.17 6.88
N THR A 581 9.61 -21.77 6.75
CA THR A 581 10.28 -21.86 5.45
C THR A 581 9.46 -22.78 4.52
N ALA A 582 9.04 -22.25 3.39
CA ALA A 582 8.28 -23.00 2.39
C ALA A 582 8.46 -22.38 1.00
N PRO A 583 8.22 -23.14 -0.08
CA PRO A 583 8.17 -22.56 -1.41
C PRO A 583 6.99 -21.59 -1.51
N VAL A 584 7.26 -20.42 -2.10
CA VAL A 584 6.23 -19.46 -2.49
C VAL A 584 6.27 -19.30 -4.01
N TRP A 585 5.12 -19.51 -4.63
CA TRP A 585 4.89 -19.37 -6.05
C TRP A 585 4.09 -18.09 -6.35
N MET A 586 4.65 -17.20 -7.16
CA MET A 586 3.94 -16.03 -7.67
C MET A 586 2.95 -16.48 -8.76
N GLY A 587 1.77 -16.91 -8.35
CA GLY A 587 0.78 -17.56 -9.22
C GLY A 587 0.14 -16.62 -10.25
N GLU A 588 0.10 -15.32 -9.94
CA GLU A 588 -0.36 -14.31 -10.89
C GLU A 588 0.31 -12.97 -10.65
N PHE A 589 0.74 -12.35 -11.74
CA PHE A 589 1.14 -10.95 -11.80
C PHE A 589 1.08 -10.45 -13.24
N GLY A 590 0.88 -9.14 -13.39
CA GLY A 590 0.74 -8.50 -14.68
C GLY A 590 0.87 -6.98 -14.58
N ASN A 591 1.27 -6.35 -15.68
CA ASN A 591 1.19 -4.90 -15.85
C ASN A 591 1.16 -4.54 -17.33
N GLU A 592 0.52 -3.42 -17.66
CA GLU A 592 0.47 -2.90 -19.03
C GLU A 592 1.77 -2.20 -19.44
N VAL A 593 2.48 -1.60 -18.48
CA VAL A 593 3.68 -0.78 -18.73
C VAL A 593 4.92 -1.33 -18.02
N ARG A 594 6.09 -1.04 -18.57
CA ARG A 594 7.40 -1.39 -18.01
C ARG A 594 7.91 -0.35 -17.01
N GLY A 595 7.04 0.05 -16.08
CA GLY A 595 7.28 1.10 -15.08
C GLY A 595 7.93 0.62 -13.78
N HIS A 596 7.92 1.47 -12.75
CA HIS A 596 8.51 1.16 -11.43
C HIS A 596 7.97 -0.13 -10.79
N TYR A 597 6.65 -0.36 -10.85
CA TYR A 597 6.03 -1.59 -10.36
C TYR A 597 6.67 -2.83 -11.01
N TRP A 598 6.68 -2.86 -12.34
CA TRP A 598 7.19 -3.99 -13.11
C TRP A 598 8.67 -4.23 -12.80
N ASN A 599 9.49 -3.18 -12.89
CA ASN A 599 10.93 -3.31 -12.67
C ASN A 599 11.27 -3.77 -11.24
N ASN A 600 10.54 -3.28 -10.22
CA ASN A 600 10.75 -3.72 -8.84
C ASN A 600 10.28 -5.17 -8.64
N MET A 601 9.15 -5.56 -9.24
CA MET A 601 8.65 -6.93 -9.17
C MET A 601 9.62 -7.92 -9.87
N MET A 602 10.05 -7.62 -11.09
CA MET A 602 11.01 -8.47 -11.82
C MET A 602 12.33 -8.59 -11.06
N ARG A 603 12.79 -7.49 -10.45
CA ARG A 603 13.96 -7.53 -9.57
C ARG A 603 13.75 -8.44 -8.37
N TYR A 604 12.60 -8.33 -7.70
CA TYR A 604 12.29 -9.13 -6.52
C TYR A 604 12.23 -10.63 -6.86
N LEU A 605 11.48 -10.99 -7.90
CA LEU A 605 11.38 -12.38 -8.37
C LEU A 605 12.74 -12.93 -8.80
N SER A 606 13.65 -12.09 -9.31
CA SER A 606 15.00 -12.49 -9.70
C SER A 606 15.94 -12.69 -8.50
N GLU A 607 16.05 -11.69 -7.62
CA GLU A 607 16.97 -11.72 -6.47
C GLU A 607 16.62 -12.82 -5.47
N TYR A 608 15.32 -13.07 -5.29
CA TYR A 608 14.82 -14.15 -4.47
C TYR A 608 14.64 -15.43 -5.29
N ASP A 609 14.85 -15.42 -6.60
CA ASP A 609 14.62 -16.56 -7.48
C ASP A 609 13.27 -17.24 -7.23
N VAL A 610 12.17 -16.49 -7.31
CA VAL A 610 10.81 -16.94 -6.98
C VAL A 610 10.21 -17.65 -8.19
N ASP A 611 9.61 -18.81 -7.97
CA ASP A 611 8.80 -19.52 -8.97
C ASP A 611 7.60 -18.67 -9.39
N PHE A 612 7.16 -18.72 -10.65
CA PHE A 612 6.09 -17.83 -11.12
C PHE A 612 5.14 -18.45 -12.14
N ALA A 613 3.96 -17.86 -12.25
CA ALA A 613 3.02 -18.03 -13.34
C ALA A 613 2.55 -16.65 -13.82
N TYR A 614 2.81 -16.32 -15.07
CA TYR A 614 2.43 -15.02 -15.62
C TYR A 614 0.94 -15.00 -16.00
N TRP A 615 0.22 -13.94 -15.65
CA TRP A 615 -1.16 -13.73 -16.10
C TRP A 615 -1.16 -12.76 -17.29
N ALA A 616 -1.48 -13.19 -18.52
CA ALA A 616 -1.85 -14.55 -18.97
C ALA A 616 -1.34 -14.83 -20.40
N ILE A 617 -1.44 -16.08 -20.87
CA ILE A 617 -1.11 -16.40 -22.29
C ILE A 617 -2.10 -15.78 -23.28
N ASN A 618 -3.35 -15.63 -22.85
CA ASN A 618 -4.48 -15.24 -23.67
C ASN A 618 -4.36 -13.83 -24.24
N GLY A 619 -4.90 -13.60 -25.45
CA GLY A 619 -5.00 -12.25 -26.04
C GLY A 619 -6.36 -11.56 -25.87
N LEU A 620 -7.41 -12.35 -25.64
CA LEU A 620 -8.75 -11.86 -25.32
C LEU A 620 -9.13 -12.33 -23.92
N LYS A 621 -10.16 -11.73 -23.32
CA LYS A 621 -10.86 -12.16 -22.09
C LYS A 621 -12.37 -12.13 -22.26
N TRP A 622 -13.04 -13.21 -21.85
CA TRP A 622 -14.50 -13.24 -21.81
C TRP A 622 -14.96 -12.38 -20.64
N THR A 623 -15.73 -11.34 -20.92
CA THR A 623 -16.23 -10.42 -19.91
C THR A 623 -17.75 -10.32 -19.96
N THR A 624 -18.34 -10.18 -18.78
CA THR A 624 -19.79 -10.06 -18.55
C THR A 624 -20.13 -8.77 -17.81
N GLY A 625 -19.15 -7.87 -17.73
CA GLY A 625 -19.27 -6.61 -17.02
C GLY A 625 -17.94 -5.95 -16.76
N ARG A 626 -17.99 -4.86 -16.00
CA ARG A 626 -16.82 -4.12 -15.56
C ARG A 626 -17.04 -3.57 -14.16
N ILE A 627 -15.95 -3.30 -13.46
CA ILE A 627 -16.03 -2.53 -12.22
C ILE A 627 -16.18 -1.05 -12.57
N ASP A 628 -17.20 -0.39 -12.04
CA ASP A 628 -17.28 1.06 -12.03
C ASP A 628 -16.18 1.62 -11.14
N ILE A 629 -15.14 2.18 -11.76
CA ILE A 629 -14.01 2.81 -11.05
C ILE A 629 -14.42 3.99 -10.13
N THR A 630 -15.65 4.51 -10.27
CA THR A 630 -16.17 5.60 -9.44
C THR A 630 -16.88 5.09 -8.20
N THR A 631 -17.67 4.03 -8.31
CA THR A 631 -18.51 3.49 -7.22
C THR A 631 -17.96 2.20 -6.61
N GLY A 632 -17.06 1.52 -7.32
CA GLY A 632 -16.55 0.20 -6.96
C GLY A 632 -17.57 -0.93 -7.18
N SER A 633 -18.71 -0.64 -7.80
CA SER A 633 -19.73 -1.65 -8.07
C SER A 633 -19.47 -2.37 -9.38
N TRP A 634 -19.81 -3.65 -9.44
CA TRP A 634 -19.87 -4.38 -10.70
C TRP A 634 -21.03 -3.86 -11.56
N ILE A 635 -20.74 -3.46 -12.80
CA ILE A 635 -21.71 -3.10 -13.84
C ILE A 635 -21.78 -4.28 -14.81
N PRO A 636 -22.90 -5.02 -14.86
CA PRO A 636 -23.11 -6.05 -15.87
C PRO A 636 -23.10 -5.47 -17.28
N GLU A 637 -22.55 -6.22 -18.22
CA GLU A 637 -22.53 -5.94 -19.65
C GLU A 637 -22.94 -7.18 -20.43
N GLU A 638 -23.34 -6.99 -21.69
CA GLU A 638 -23.56 -8.13 -22.59
C GLU A 638 -22.28 -8.97 -22.71
N PRO A 639 -22.37 -10.30 -22.56
CA PRO A 639 -21.19 -11.17 -22.63
C PRO A 639 -20.46 -11.05 -23.96
N HIS A 640 -19.16 -10.73 -23.92
CA HIS A 640 -18.35 -10.60 -25.12
C HIS A 640 -16.86 -10.86 -24.85
N TRP A 641 -16.12 -11.14 -25.93
CA TRP A 641 -14.66 -11.12 -25.90
C TRP A 641 -14.16 -9.69 -25.88
N SER A 642 -13.39 -9.35 -24.84
CA SER A 642 -12.71 -8.08 -24.67
C SER A 642 -11.20 -8.27 -24.71
N ASN A 643 -10.45 -7.18 -24.89
CA ASN A 643 -8.99 -7.26 -24.97
C ASN A 643 -8.38 -7.61 -23.60
N GLU A 644 -7.50 -8.62 -23.55
CA GLU A 644 -6.72 -8.93 -22.34
C GLU A 644 -5.42 -8.12 -22.35
N THR A 645 -5.42 -6.99 -21.65
CA THR A 645 -4.30 -6.03 -21.66
C THR A 645 -3.03 -6.59 -21.01
N TYR A 646 -3.16 -7.55 -20.09
CA TYR A 646 -2.03 -8.27 -19.50
C TYR A 646 -1.64 -9.53 -20.31
N GLY A 647 -2.32 -9.80 -21.42
CA GLY A 647 -2.05 -10.93 -22.30
C GLY A 647 -0.65 -10.91 -22.92
N LEU A 648 0.05 -12.04 -22.95
CA LEU A 648 1.31 -12.18 -23.68
C LEU A 648 1.10 -12.15 -25.19
N LEU A 649 -0.06 -12.60 -25.64
CA LEU A 649 -0.40 -12.72 -27.06
C LEU A 649 -1.46 -11.69 -27.45
N GLU A 650 -1.55 -11.42 -28.74
CA GLU A 650 -2.66 -10.69 -29.35
C GLU A 650 -3.88 -11.61 -29.50
N ALA A 651 -5.00 -11.04 -29.97
CA ALA A 651 -6.26 -11.76 -30.17
C ALA A 651 -6.14 -12.97 -31.13
N ASP A 652 -5.06 -13.07 -31.89
CA ASP A 652 -4.77 -14.21 -32.76
C ASP A 652 -4.12 -15.41 -32.04
N TYR A 653 -3.86 -15.29 -30.74
CA TYR A 653 -3.17 -16.28 -29.89
C TYR A 653 -1.83 -16.74 -30.49
N TRP A 654 -1.11 -15.83 -31.17
CA TRP A 654 0.17 -16.14 -31.81
C TRP A 654 1.17 -14.99 -31.72
N THR A 655 0.73 -13.79 -32.09
CA THR A 655 1.55 -12.58 -32.14
C THR A 655 1.85 -12.10 -30.73
N ILE A 656 3.13 -11.83 -30.41
CA ILE A 656 3.53 -11.33 -29.09
C ILE A 656 3.08 -9.87 -28.96
N ARG A 657 2.29 -9.58 -27.92
CA ARG A 657 1.74 -8.24 -27.68
C ARG A 657 2.80 -7.23 -27.27
N ARG A 658 3.66 -7.60 -26.32
CA ARG A 658 4.72 -6.74 -25.75
C ARG A 658 6.05 -7.50 -25.69
N PRO A 659 6.98 -7.28 -26.64
CA PRO A 659 8.26 -8.01 -26.68
C PRO A 659 9.11 -7.84 -25.41
N TRP A 660 9.12 -6.65 -24.81
CA TRP A 660 9.88 -6.39 -23.57
C TRP A 660 9.39 -7.24 -22.39
N ARG A 661 8.08 -7.50 -22.32
CA ARG A 661 7.46 -8.27 -21.25
C ARG A 661 7.90 -9.73 -21.33
N LEU A 662 7.80 -10.32 -22.52
CA LEU A 662 8.30 -11.67 -22.76
C LEU A 662 9.80 -11.77 -22.46
N THR A 663 10.59 -10.79 -22.91
CA THR A 663 12.05 -10.78 -22.68
C THR A 663 12.38 -10.74 -21.19
N ASP A 664 11.73 -9.86 -20.42
CA ASP A 664 11.95 -9.79 -18.97
C ASP A 664 11.55 -11.12 -18.30
N LEU A 665 10.39 -11.70 -18.65
CA LEU A 665 9.95 -13.01 -18.13
C LEU A 665 10.94 -14.13 -18.47
N GLN A 666 11.49 -14.13 -19.69
CA GLN A 666 12.44 -15.14 -20.12
C GLN A 666 13.72 -15.15 -19.30
N THR A 667 14.14 -13.99 -18.78
CA THR A 667 15.29 -13.93 -17.88
C THR A 667 15.00 -14.39 -16.45
N LEU A 668 13.73 -14.57 -16.05
CA LEU A 668 13.34 -15.20 -14.79
C LEU A 668 13.26 -16.73 -14.87
N MET A 669 13.19 -17.31 -16.07
CA MET A 669 12.99 -18.74 -16.28
C MET A 669 14.15 -19.63 -15.83
N PRO A 670 15.44 -19.22 -15.95
CA PRO A 670 16.53 -19.98 -15.36
C PRO A 670 16.47 -19.97 -13.82
N SER A 671 17.12 -20.95 -13.19
CA SER A 671 17.42 -20.90 -11.76
C SER A 671 18.93 -21.11 -11.53
N PRO A 672 19.64 -20.16 -10.87
CA PRO A 672 19.15 -18.85 -10.46
C PRO A 672 18.67 -17.97 -11.61
N ALA A 673 17.61 -17.20 -11.37
CA ALA A 673 17.13 -16.19 -12.30
C ALA A 673 18.23 -15.20 -12.68
N GLN A 674 18.18 -14.73 -13.92
CA GLN A 674 19.24 -13.92 -14.54
C GLN A 674 18.77 -12.50 -14.86
N TRP A 675 17.52 -12.14 -14.55
CA TRP A 675 17.01 -10.80 -14.78
C TRP A 675 17.90 -9.80 -14.03
N ARG A 676 18.40 -8.82 -14.78
CA ARG A 676 19.13 -7.67 -14.24
C ARG A 676 18.42 -6.40 -14.71
N PRO A 677 18.37 -5.36 -13.88
CA PRO A 677 17.88 -4.07 -14.34
C PRO A 677 18.82 -3.59 -15.45
N LEU A 678 18.33 -3.53 -16.68
CA LEU A 678 19.04 -2.84 -17.76
C LEU A 678 19.21 -1.39 -17.31
N ALA A 679 20.46 -0.91 -17.28
CA ALA A 679 20.73 0.52 -17.17
C ALA A 679 20.64 1.11 -18.59
N PRO A 680 19.71 2.03 -18.89
CA PRO A 680 18.76 2.69 -18.00
C PRO A 680 17.40 1.98 -17.86
N ALA A 681 16.70 2.29 -16.76
CA ALA A 681 15.31 1.92 -16.54
C ALA A 681 14.46 2.39 -17.72
N CYS A 682 13.90 1.43 -18.45
CA CYS A 682 13.10 1.60 -19.66
C CYS A 682 13.56 2.71 -20.63
N ASP A 683 14.24 2.33 -21.70
CA ASP A 683 14.64 3.27 -22.75
C ASP A 683 13.40 3.83 -23.48
N ARG A 684 13.02 5.08 -23.15
CA ARG A 684 11.89 5.79 -23.78
C ARG A 684 12.08 6.04 -25.27
N GLN A 685 13.32 6.06 -25.78
CA GLN A 685 13.54 6.18 -27.22
C GLN A 685 13.11 4.90 -27.95
N VAL A 686 13.20 3.76 -27.26
CA VAL A 686 12.84 2.44 -27.80
C VAL A 686 11.39 2.07 -27.49
N LEU A 687 10.97 2.25 -26.24
CA LEU A 687 9.68 1.78 -25.72
C LEU A 687 8.61 2.88 -25.64
N GLY A 688 8.95 4.14 -25.85
CA GLY A 688 7.99 5.25 -25.90
C GLY A 688 7.10 5.31 -24.65
N SER A 689 5.77 5.32 -24.88
CA SER A 689 4.76 5.34 -23.82
C SER A 689 4.71 4.05 -22.99
N GLU A 690 5.27 2.95 -23.48
CA GLU A 690 5.29 1.67 -22.74
C GLU A 690 6.21 1.72 -21.52
N CYS A 691 7.08 2.73 -21.42
CA CYS A 691 7.85 2.98 -20.20
C CYS A 691 7.03 3.50 -19.03
N GLY A 692 5.82 4.01 -19.28
CA GLY A 692 5.10 4.82 -18.29
C GLY A 692 5.80 6.16 -18.00
N ASP A 693 5.23 6.90 -17.05
CA ASP A 693 5.61 8.29 -16.70
C ASP A 693 6.77 8.45 -15.72
#